data_AF-A0A2S7QU65-F1
#
_entry.id   AF-A0A2S7QU65-F1
#
_cell.length_a   1.000
_cell.length_b   1.000
_cell.length_c   1.000
_cell.angle_alpha   90.00
_cell.angle_beta   90.00
_cell.angle_gamma   90.00
#
_symmetry.space_group_name_H-M   'P 1'
#
loop_
_entity.id
_entity.type
_entity.pdbx_description
1 polymer ?
#
loop_
_entity_poly.entity_id
_entity_poly.type
_entity_poly.pdbx_seq_one_letter_code
_entity_poly.pdbx_strand_id
1 'polypeptide(L)'
;MSTFRNKVSITHIGTATAILTIDGINFITDPFLSPAGTTYPTEAGHTLMVHDDPALTLEQLPHIDAVLLSHENHPDNLDEIGRKLLNGRHVFTTNDGARNLAPRPSVIGFNDWEERDVHIGGKKFHITATPCKHWPGHECVGFILHTEDFGVAPDGRPNAVYFSGDTVYVEELAKMAEKYHIAIALMNLGKATFDDLQITMDGHQAARLFRDIKADVLVPMHYESWDHFTQDGEALAEEFKAEGMFEKVRWLKPVLAGFFVIMNSWGIIISFGVFQTYYVTNLHRSPSDISWIGSLTVFLLFSVGIASGRLTDAGYFYPTVLSGAFLIVFGTFMVSLCTSYWQLLLAQGICIGLGNGLMLTPIMTIISTYFRKKLPIAMGIAACGSVTGGLIFPSMARTLLPTVGFGWTLRAIGFIQFGTLALALVVLRPRLVPKAAQDLVDWSAFRTLEFNFFILGSFFSFLGVFFGFFYLSAYARNILGLPYTESLNLLLVLNGIGFIGRLLPSILARRFGTLNAFIGLLLGSSLSMYTWIAVHSIPRLYIWTVFYSIFVGGVQSLLPVATAAFCPDLQKLGSRMGIVFAAIGIGALIGSPISGMLISKNGGSYLGAQVFSGSCLAIGALFTLAAREVKRRKSPGYFWMKI
;
A
#
# COMPACT_ATOMS: atom_id res chain seq x y z
N MET A 1 -7.80 8.77 30.02
CA MET A 1 -8.73 9.08 28.92
C MET A 1 -8.37 10.46 28.42
N SER A 2 -8.18 10.64 27.12
CA SER A 2 -7.83 11.96 26.55
C SER A 2 -8.91 12.97 26.89
N THR A 3 -8.53 14.14 27.40
CA THR A 3 -9.44 15.27 27.66
C THR A 3 -9.70 16.11 26.40
N PHE A 4 -9.03 15.79 25.29
CA PHE A 4 -9.18 16.45 24.01
C PHE A 4 -10.52 16.07 23.39
N ARG A 5 -11.41 17.06 23.21
CA ARG A 5 -12.82 16.82 22.85
C ARG A 5 -13.09 16.75 21.35
N ASN A 6 -12.14 17.16 20.53
CA ASN A 6 -12.39 17.47 19.12
C ASN A 6 -11.75 16.45 18.19
N LYS A 7 -12.24 16.42 16.94
CA LYS A 7 -11.68 15.54 15.92
C LYS A 7 -10.67 16.33 15.09
N VAL A 8 -9.42 15.92 15.21
CA VAL A 8 -8.32 16.42 14.38
C VAL A 8 -7.99 15.38 13.31
N SER A 9 -7.95 15.80 12.05
CA SER A 9 -7.45 14.98 10.94
C SER A 9 -6.19 15.61 10.39
N ILE A 10 -5.16 14.79 10.15
CA ILE A 10 -3.88 15.22 9.58
C ILE A 10 -3.69 14.48 8.26
N THR A 11 -3.55 15.23 7.17
CA THR A 11 -3.26 14.71 5.84
C THR A 11 -1.87 15.16 5.43
N HIS A 12 -0.89 14.26 5.47
CA HIS A 12 0.47 14.55 5.01
C HIS A 12 0.50 14.64 3.48
N ILE A 13 0.96 15.79 2.97
CA ILE A 13 1.05 16.07 1.54
C ILE A 13 2.42 15.63 1.04
N GLY A 14 3.49 16.12 1.66
CA GLY A 14 4.87 15.81 1.34
C GLY A 14 5.78 16.68 2.19
N THR A 15 7.05 16.32 2.35
CA THR A 15 8.06 17.15 3.06
C THR A 15 7.51 17.68 4.40
N ALA A 16 7.49 19.00 4.60
CA ALA A 16 6.93 19.74 5.73
C ALA A 16 5.43 20.07 5.59
N THR A 17 4.81 19.76 4.45
CA THR A 17 3.42 20.10 4.14
C THR A 17 2.42 19.08 4.65
N ALA A 18 1.56 19.48 5.58
CA ALA A 18 0.38 18.72 5.99
C ALA A 18 -0.84 19.63 6.09
N ILE A 19 -2.02 19.06 5.81
CA ILE A 19 -3.31 19.69 6.10
C ILE A 19 -3.80 19.20 7.45
N LEU A 20 -4.02 20.14 8.36
CA LEU A 20 -4.60 19.93 9.68
C LEU A 20 -6.06 20.40 9.63
N THR A 21 -7.00 19.45 9.56
CA THR A 21 -8.44 19.72 9.61
C THR A 21 -8.92 19.64 11.06
N ILE A 22 -9.34 20.76 11.60
CA ILE A 22 -9.85 20.92 12.97
C ILE A 22 -11.30 21.33 12.87
N ASP A 23 -12.23 20.42 13.17
CA ASP A 23 -13.68 20.66 13.12
C ASP A 23 -14.18 21.25 11.79
N GLY A 24 -13.56 20.84 10.68
CA GLY A 24 -13.89 21.32 9.33
C GLY A 24 -13.10 22.55 8.87
N ILE A 25 -12.25 23.12 9.72
CA ILE A 25 -11.35 24.23 9.39
C ILE A 25 -10.00 23.66 8.99
N ASN A 26 -9.51 24.01 7.80
CA ASN A 26 -8.30 23.45 7.21
C ASN A 26 -7.13 24.43 7.35
N PHE A 27 -6.14 24.06 8.17
CA PHE A 27 -4.84 24.68 8.20
C PHE A 27 -3.90 23.91 7.28
N ILE A 28 -2.95 24.58 6.62
CA ILE A 28 -1.84 23.92 5.92
C ILE A 28 -0.51 24.38 6.51
N THR A 29 0.40 23.45 6.77
CA THR A 29 1.78 23.75 7.18
C THR A 29 2.68 23.89 5.96
N ASP A 30 3.66 24.80 6.00
CA ASP A 30 4.80 24.89 5.06
C ASP A 30 4.50 24.40 3.64
N PRO A 31 3.70 25.14 2.83
CA PRO A 31 3.17 24.64 1.58
C PRO A 31 4.28 24.53 0.51
N PHE A 32 4.76 23.32 0.32
CA PHE A 32 5.67 22.91 -0.74
C PHE A 32 4.95 21.95 -1.70
N LEU A 33 4.82 22.34 -2.98
CA LEU A 33 3.98 21.64 -3.94
C LEU A 33 4.68 21.32 -5.28
N SER A 34 6.00 21.49 -5.34
CA SER A 34 6.79 21.19 -6.54
C SER A 34 6.89 19.68 -6.79
N PRO A 35 6.79 19.23 -8.06
CA PRO A 35 6.87 17.82 -8.42
C PRO A 35 8.27 17.24 -8.24
N ALA A 36 8.36 15.91 -8.19
CA ALA A 36 9.60 15.17 -8.13
C ALA A 36 10.55 15.54 -9.30
N GLY A 37 11.84 15.66 -9.00
CA GLY A 37 12.88 16.05 -9.95
C GLY A 37 13.05 17.57 -10.09
N THR A 38 12.27 18.38 -9.37
CA THR A 38 12.52 19.82 -9.29
C THR A 38 13.81 20.07 -8.52
N THR A 39 14.68 20.91 -9.06
CA THR A 39 15.99 21.22 -8.49
C THR A 39 16.09 22.67 -8.06
N TYR A 40 16.72 22.89 -6.91
CA TYR A 40 16.92 24.19 -6.31
C TYR A 40 18.41 24.42 -6.07
N PRO A 41 19.03 25.42 -6.72
CA PRO A 41 20.40 25.79 -6.41
C PRO A 41 20.47 26.39 -5.01
N THR A 42 21.46 25.99 -4.23
CA THR A 42 21.75 26.59 -2.92
C THR A 42 22.82 27.67 -3.05
N GLU A 43 22.84 28.59 -2.10
CA GLU A 43 23.87 29.64 -2.04
C GLU A 43 25.30 29.07 -1.90
N ALA A 44 25.41 27.87 -1.32
CA ALA A 44 26.67 27.13 -1.19
C ALA A 44 27.13 26.41 -2.48
N GLY A 45 26.42 26.59 -3.61
CA GLY A 45 26.79 26.00 -4.90
C GLY A 45 26.40 24.53 -5.08
N HIS A 46 25.63 23.97 -4.15
CA HIS A 46 25.02 22.65 -4.29
C HIS A 46 23.64 22.76 -4.96
N THR A 47 23.13 21.67 -5.52
CA THR A 47 21.76 21.61 -6.04
C THR A 47 20.98 20.61 -5.23
N LEU A 48 19.95 21.07 -4.54
CA LEU A 48 19.01 20.21 -3.84
C LEU A 48 17.95 19.72 -4.84
N MET A 49 17.58 18.45 -4.75
CA MET A 49 16.51 17.89 -5.56
C MET A 49 15.43 17.31 -4.65
N VAL A 50 14.18 17.61 -4.98
CA VAL A 50 13.05 16.89 -4.41
C VAL A 50 12.84 15.56 -5.15
N HIS A 51 12.67 14.48 -4.40
CA HIS A 51 12.58 13.13 -4.95
C HIS A 51 11.15 12.65 -5.16
N ASP A 52 10.18 13.21 -4.43
CA ASP A 52 8.80 12.73 -4.43
C ASP A 52 7.82 13.85 -4.81
N ASP A 53 6.75 13.48 -5.51
CA ASP A 53 5.65 14.41 -5.78
C ASP A 53 4.86 14.67 -4.49
N PRO A 54 4.32 15.89 -4.31
CA PRO A 54 3.34 16.13 -3.26
C PRO A 54 2.11 15.25 -3.49
N ALA A 55 1.47 14.79 -2.41
CA ALA A 55 0.29 13.95 -2.49
C ALA A 55 -0.89 14.67 -3.18
N LEU A 56 -0.98 16.00 -3.01
CA LEU A 56 -1.97 16.88 -3.62
C LEU A 56 -1.23 18.01 -4.34
N THR A 57 -1.60 18.34 -5.57
CA THR A 57 -1.18 19.58 -6.24
C THR A 57 -1.96 20.78 -5.71
N LEU A 58 -1.54 22.00 -6.06
CA LEU A 58 -2.21 23.24 -5.65
C LEU A 58 -3.71 23.25 -5.98
N GLU A 59 -4.09 22.75 -7.15
CA GLU A 59 -5.48 22.70 -7.63
C GLU A 59 -6.32 21.63 -6.92
N GLN A 60 -5.65 20.70 -6.25
CA GLN A 60 -6.26 19.54 -5.59
C GLN A 60 -6.44 19.73 -4.08
N LEU A 61 -5.85 20.80 -3.53
CA LEU A 61 -6.02 21.13 -2.13
C LEU A 61 -7.50 21.43 -1.82
N PRO A 62 -8.03 20.93 -0.68
CA PRO A 62 -9.31 21.41 -0.18
C PRO A 62 -9.22 22.92 0.10
N HIS A 63 -10.36 23.55 0.37
CA HIS A 63 -10.37 24.94 0.84
C HIS A 63 -9.47 25.08 2.07
N ILE A 64 -8.41 25.90 1.98
CA ILE A 64 -7.46 26.14 3.06
C ILE A 64 -7.81 27.44 3.78
N ASP A 65 -8.22 27.39 5.04
CA ASP A 65 -8.62 28.59 5.78
C ASP A 65 -7.41 29.40 6.26
N ALA A 66 -6.31 28.73 6.64
CA ALA A 66 -5.10 29.38 7.12
C ALA A 66 -3.82 28.59 6.80
N VAL A 67 -2.70 29.29 6.77
CA VAL A 67 -1.36 28.75 6.52
C VAL A 67 -0.49 28.99 7.76
N LEU A 68 0.12 27.92 8.25
CA LEU A 68 1.18 27.95 9.26
C LEU A 68 2.51 27.81 8.53
N LEU A 69 3.17 28.93 8.29
CA LEU A 69 4.42 28.99 7.55
C LEU A 69 5.56 29.22 8.54
N SER A 70 6.39 28.21 8.76
CA SER A 70 7.51 28.28 9.69
C SER A 70 8.55 29.29 9.24
N HIS A 71 8.81 29.36 7.93
CA HIS A 71 9.65 30.36 7.28
C HIS A 71 9.48 30.29 5.75
N GLU A 72 9.78 31.38 5.05
CA GLU A 72 9.60 31.53 3.60
C GLU A 72 10.91 31.41 2.80
N ASN A 73 12.05 31.41 3.49
CA ASN A 73 13.36 31.54 2.84
C ASN A 73 13.83 30.25 2.17
N HIS A 74 13.35 29.09 2.64
CA HIS A 74 13.82 27.82 2.14
C HIS A 74 12.82 27.18 1.18
N PRO A 75 13.30 26.69 0.02
CA PRO A 75 12.43 26.17 -1.02
C PRO A 75 11.73 24.89 -0.62
N ASP A 76 12.19 24.16 0.40
CA ASP A 76 11.59 22.92 0.90
C ASP A 76 10.41 23.11 1.86
N ASN A 77 10.20 24.34 2.33
CA ASN A 77 9.07 24.76 3.18
C ASN A 77 8.10 25.68 2.42
N LEU A 78 8.59 26.44 1.44
CA LEU A 78 7.73 27.28 0.58
C LEU A 78 8.30 27.45 -0.82
N ASP A 79 7.73 26.73 -1.78
CA ASP A 79 8.08 26.86 -3.19
C ASP A 79 7.23 27.88 -3.95
N GLU A 80 7.57 28.12 -5.21
CA GLU A 80 6.83 29.03 -6.10
C GLU A 80 5.36 28.64 -6.30
N ILE A 81 5.03 27.35 -6.22
CA ILE A 81 3.65 26.88 -6.31
C ILE A 81 2.92 27.17 -4.99
N GLY A 82 3.51 26.87 -3.84
CA GLY A 82 2.99 27.19 -2.51
C GLY A 82 2.77 28.69 -2.29
N ARG A 83 3.65 29.55 -2.82
CA ARG A 83 3.49 31.02 -2.77
C ARG A 83 2.19 31.53 -3.40
N LYS A 84 1.62 30.78 -4.35
CA LYS A 84 0.32 31.11 -4.97
C LYS A 84 -0.84 30.84 -4.02
N LEU A 85 -0.72 29.84 -3.12
CA LEU A 85 -1.74 29.47 -2.14
C LEU A 85 -1.96 30.56 -1.08
N LEU A 86 -0.92 31.35 -0.79
CA LEU A 86 -0.95 32.39 0.25
C LEU A 86 -1.96 33.51 -0.03
N ASN A 87 -2.36 33.69 -1.30
CA ASN A 87 -3.24 34.79 -1.69
C ASN A 87 -4.66 34.58 -1.16
N GLY A 88 -5.16 35.56 -0.39
CA GLY A 88 -6.51 35.53 0.18
C GLY A 88 -6.68 34.62 1.39
N ARG A 89 -5.58 34.13 1.99
CA ARG A 89 -5.58 33.27 3.19
C ARG A 89 -4.95 33.99 4.36
N HIS A 90 -5.32 33.61 5.58
CA HIS A 90 -4.53 33.98 6.76
C HIS A 90 -3.19 33.23 6.71
N VAL A 91 -2.08 33.95 6.76
CA VAL A 91 -0.74 33.34 6.77
C VAL A 91 -0.04 33.80 8.03
N PHE A 92 0.36 32.86 8.86
CA PHE A 92 1.11 33.10 10.08
C PHE A 92 2.55 32.68 9.85
N THR A 93 3.49 33.59 10.11
CA THR A 93 4.92 33.41 9.79
C THR A 93 5.79 34.28 10.70
N THR A 94 7.10 34.23 10.48
CA THR A 94 8.11 35.12 11.08
C THR A 94 7.90 36.60 10.72
N ASN A 95 8.52 37.52 11.46
CA ASN A 95 8.43 38.94 11.15
C ASN A 95 9.16 39.28 9.84
N ASP A 96 10.28 38.61 9.56
CA ASP A 96 10.95 38.66 8.27
C ASP A 96 10.06 38.14 7.15
N GLY A 97 9.39 37.00 7.35
CA GLY A 97 8.48 36.46 6.36
C GLY A 97 7.30 37.37 6.04
N ALA A 98 6.76 38.05 7.05
CA ALA A 98 5.72 39.05 6.83
C ALA A 98 6.22 40.24 6.00
N ARG A 99 7.46 40.69 6.21
CA ARG A 99 8.11 41.73 5.39
C ARG A 99 8.35 41.25 3.96
N ASN A 100 8.90 40.05 3.79
CA ASN A 100 9.31 39.50 2.50
C ASN A 100 8.14 39.05 1.62
N LEU A 101 6.99 38.71 2.23
CA LEU A 101 5.77 38.33 1.53
C LEU A 101 4.81 39.50 1.27
N ALA A 102 5.17 40.72 1.68
CA ALA A 102 4.44 41.95 1.37
C ALA A 102 4.23 42.12 -0.16
N PRO A 103 3.13 42.74 -0.61
CA PRO A 103 2.12 43.48 0.16
C PRO A 103 0.90 42.64 0.59
N ARG A 104 1.01 41.31 0.77
CA ARG A 104 -0.12 40.46 1.14
C ARG A 104 -0.70 40.87 2.52
N PRO A 105 -1.92 41.43 2.59
CA PRO A 105 -2.43 42.08 3.81
C PRO A 105 -2.80 41.11 4.92
N SER A 106 -2.97 39.82 4.60
CA SER A 106 -3.37 38.76 5.53
C SER A 106 -2.19 37.94 6.06
N VAL A 107 -0.95 38.35 5.77
CA VAL A 107 0.27 37.76 6.32
C VAL A 107 0.61 38.45 7.64
N ILE A 108 0.79 37.66 8.69
CA ILE A 108 0.99 38.11 10.05
C ILE A 108 2.31 37.54 10.57
N GLY A 109 3.22 38.45 10.90
CA GLY A 109 4.48 38.15 11.58
C GLY A 109 4.29 38.00 13.08
N PHE A 110 5.00 37.06 13.68
CA PHE A 110 5.05 36.81 15.12
C PHE A 110 6.46 37.00 15.68
N ASN A 111 6.52 37.48 16.93
CA ASN A 111 7.68 37.34 17.79
C ASN A 111 7.59 36.05 18.61
N ASP A 112 8.71 35.58 19.15
CA ASP A 112 8.74 34.42 20.04
C ASP A 112 7.78 34.60 21.22
N TRP A 113 6.98 33.55 21.48
CA TRP A 113 5.94 33.51 22.51
C TRP A 113 4.80 34.52 22.35
N GLU A 114 4.77 35.28 21.27
CA GLU A 114 3.64 36.15 20.96
C GLU A 114 2.40 35.30 20.68
N GLU A 115 1.30 35.63 21.34
CA GLU A 115 0.00 35.00 21.17
C GLU A 115 -0.97 35.99 20.53
N ARG A 116 -1.70 35.55 19.51
CA ARG A 116 -2.74 36.36 18.88
C ARG A 116 -4.04 35.60 18.73
N ASP A 117 -5.12 36.31 19.00
CA ASP A 117 -6.48 35.84 18.79
C ASP A 117 -6.90 36.09 17.34
N VAL A 118 -7.27 35.03 16.63
CA VAL A 118 -7.65 35.09 15.23
C VAL A 118 -8.95 34.34 14.99
N HIS A 119 -9.79 34.88 14.12
CA HIS A 119 -11.05 34.24 13.73
C HIS A 119 -10.86 33.61 12.36
N ILE A 120 -10.92 32.28 12.31
CA ILE A 120 -10.71 31.47 11.09
C ILE A 120 -11.93 30.57 10.95
N GLY A 121 -12.57 30.57 9.78
CA GLY A 121 -13.75 29.71 9.53
C GLY A 121 -14.90 29.91 10.52
N GLY A 122 -15.06 31.11 11.10
CA GLY A 122 -16.10 31.42 12.09
C GLY A 122 -15.78 30.98 13.53
N LYS A 123 -14.58 30.45 13.77
CA LYS A 123 -14.11 29.99 15.10
C LYS A 123 -12.91 30.79 15.57
N LYS A 124 -12.84 31.03 16.88
CA LYS A 124 -11.71 31.72 17.51
C LYS A 124 -10.57 30.74 17.81
N PHE A 125 -9.38 31.05 17.31
CA PHE A 125 -8.14 30.36 17.61
C PHE A 125 -7.17 31.32 18.32
N HIS A 126 -6.48 30.78 19.30
CA HIS A 126 -5.30 31.38 19.92
C HIS A 126 -4.08 30.75 19.25
N ILE A 127 -3.30 31.57 18.54
CA ILE A 127 -2.07 31.12 17.87
C ILE A 127 -0.90 31.72 18.62
N THR A 128 -0.02 30.86 19.12
CA THR A 128 1.21 31.27 19.81
C THR A 128 2.41 30.83 18.99
N ALA A 129 3.34 31.74 18.74
CA ALA A 129 4.61 31.42 18.11
C ALA A 129 5.60 30.82 19.12
N THR A 130 6.35 29.81 18.70
CA THR A 130 7.42 29.21 19.50
C THR A 130 8.79 29.49 18.87
N PRO A 131 9.82 29.71 19.69
CA PRO A 131 11.16 29.98 19.17
C PRO A 131 11.73 28.78 18.42
N CYS A 132 12.31 29.01 17.24
CA CYS A 132 13.02 27.99 16.48
C CYS A 132 14.50 28.36 16.30
N LYS A 133 15.34 27.34 16.20
CA LYS A 133 16.75 27.47 15.83
C LYS A 133 17.03 26.64 14.60
N HIS A 134 17.28 27.31 13.48
CA HIS A 134 17.45 26.69 12.15
C HIS A 134 18.78 27.09 11.49
N TRP A 135 18.76 28.03 10.54
CA TRP A 135 19.95 28.54 9.86
C TRP A 135 20.38 29.91 10.43
N PRO A 136 21.68 30.16 10.70
CA PRO A 136 22.13 31.45 11.23
C PRO A 136 21.71 32.61 10.34
N GLY A 137 21.00 33.58 10.93
CA GLY A 137 20.53 34.78 10.23
C GLY A 137 19.19 34.63 9.49
N HIS A 138 18.58 33.44 9.50
CA HIS A 138 17.22 33.23 9.00
C HIS A 138 16.26 33.06 10.18
N GLU A 139 15.14 33.78 10.17
CA GLU A 139 14.06 33.58 11.15
C GLU A 139 13.30 32.28 10.81
N CYS A 140 12.95 31.51 11.83
CA CYS A 140 12.03 30.38 11.74
C CYS A 140 11.12 30.38 12.97
N VAL A 141 9.90 29.87 12.84
CA VAL A 141 8.91 29.85 13.92
C VAL A 141 8.11 28.55 13.94
N GLY A 142 7.76 28.07 15.13
CA GLY A 142 6.78 27.00 15.35
C GLY A 142 5.46 27.59 15.87
N PHE A 143 4.39 26.80 15.88
CA PHE A 143 3.05 27.28 16.24
C PHE A 143 2.36 26.36 17.23
N ILE A 144 1.76 26.96 18.26
CA ILE A 144 0.79 26.30 19.15
C ILE A 144 -0.58 26.83 18.78
N LEU A 145 -1.50 25.91 18.47
CA LEU A 145 -2.90 26.20 18.23
C LEU A 145 -3.72 25.78 19.44
N HIS A 146 -4.47 26.74 20.00
CA HIS A 146 -5.44 26.50 21.04
C HIS A 146 -6.81 27.11 20.67
N THR A 147 -7.88 26.46 21.12
CA THR A 147 -9.25 26.97 21.06
C THR A 147 -10.01 26.37 22.23
N GLU A 148 -10.99 27.10 22.77
CA GLU A 148 -11.76 26.67 23.94
C GLU A 148 -12.41 25.30 23.75
N ASP A 149 -12.81 24.99 22.51
CA ASP A 149 -13.43 23.71 22.17
C ASP A 149 -12.52 22.51 22.44
N PHE A 150 -11.19 22.66 22.34
CA PHE A 150 -10.25 21.57 22.65
C PHE A 150 -10.36 21.08 24.10
N GLY A 151 -10.95 21.89 24.97
CA GLY A 151 -11.09 21.60 26.39
C GLY A 151 -9.78 21.81 27.15
N VAL A 152 -9.79 21.38 28.41
CA VAL A 152 -8.67 21.51 29.34
C VAL A 152 -8.21 20.13 29.82
N ALA A 153 -6.92 20.00 30.07
CA ALA A 153 -6.34 18.84 30.74
C ALA A 153 -6.76 18.78 32.22
N PRO A 154 -6.57 17.63 32.90
CA PRO A 154 -6.96 17.47 34.32
C PRO A 154 -6.27 18.45 35.27
N ASP A 155 -5.12 18.99 34.87
CA ASP A 155 -4.37 20.01 35.61
C ASP A 155 -4.78 21.45 35.27
N GLY A 156 -5.85 21.63 34.47
CA GLY A 156 -6.41 22.93 34.12
C GLY A 156 -5.76 23.60 32.92
N ARG A 157 -4.68 23.05 32.35
CA ARG A 157 -4.03 23.64 31.18
C ARG A 157 -4.89 23.49 29.92
N PRO A 158 -4.93 24.50 29.04
CA PRO A 158 -5.58 24.39 27.74
C PRO A 158 -4.96 23.27 26.90
N ASN A 159 -5.81 22.44 26.29
CA ASN A 159 -5.36 21.49 25.29
C ASN A 159 -4.92 22.23 24.01
N ALA A 160 -3.83 21.79 23.40
CA ALA A 160 -3.28 22.43 22.20
C ALA A 160 -2.71 21.43 21.19
N VAL A 161 -2.60 21.90 19.94
CA VAL A 161 -1.88 21.23 18.85
C VAL A 161 -0.61 22.03 18.58
N TYR A 162 0.54 21.37 18.55
CA TYR A 162 1.83 21.98 18.29
C TYR A 162 2.35 21.57 16.91
N PHE A 163 2.83 22.54 16.13
CA PHE A 163 3.59 22.35 14.90
C PHE A 163 4.97 22.97 15.08
N SER A 164 6.05 22.18 14.96
CA SER A 164 7.38 22.66 15.32
C SER A 164 8.00 23.65 14.34
N GLY A 165 7.63 23.60 13.06
CA GLY A 165 8.48 24.15 12.01
C GLY A 165 9.87 23.51 11.99
N ASP A 166 10.78 24.08 11.21
CA ASP A 166 12.16 23.58 11.13
C ASP A 166 13.01 24.13 12.27
N THR A 167 13.35 23.26 13.21
CA THR A 167 14.17 23.62 14.37
C THR A 167 14.99 22.43 14.84
N VAL A 168 16.08 22.71 15.56
CA VAL A 168 16.70 21.76 16.50
C VAL A 168 16.08 21.89 17.89
N TYR A 169 16.36 20.94 18.79
CA TYR A 169 15.94 21.06 20.18
C TYR A 169 16.60 22.27 20.86
N VAL A 170 15.80 23.15 21.44
CA VAL A 170 16.24 24.22 22.35
C VAL A 170 15.47 24.11 23.66
N GLU A 171 16.14 24.33 24.79
CA GLU A 171 15.54 24.13 26.12
C GLU A 171 14.32 25.00 26.37
N GLU A 172 14.25 26.15 25.71
CA GLU A 172 13.13 27.06 25.81
C GLU A 172 11.80 26.43 25.34
N LEU A 173 11.83 25.50 24.39
CA LEU A 173 10.61 24.81 23.95
C LEU A 173 9.96 24.00 25.08
N ALA A 174 10.71 23.56 26.10
CA ALA A 174 10.14 22.85 27.25
C ALA A 174 9.14 23.70 28.03
N LYS A 175 9.25 25.04 27.99
CA LYS A 175 8.31 25.98 28.64
C LYS A 175 6.88 25.85 28.11
N MET A 176 6.67 25.26 26.93
CA MET A 176 5.33 24.95 26.42
C MET A 176 4.49 24.15 27.42
N ALA A 177 5.13 23.21 28.15
CA ALA A 177 4.45 22.40 29.15
C ALA A 177 4.05 23.18 30.41
N GLU A 178 4.47 24.44 30.59
CA GLU A 178 3.99 25.25 31.70
C GLU A 178 2.61 25.85 31.38
N LYS A 179 2.39 26.25 30.11
CA LYS A 179 1.19 26.96 29.67
C LYS A 179 0.15 26.05 29.00
N TYR A 180 0.56 24.99 28.30
CA TYR A 180 -0.34 24.15 27.51
C TYR A 180 -0.20 22.66 27.85
N HIS A 181 -1.26 21.92 27.56
CA HIS A 181 -1.21 20.46 27.42
C HIS A 181 -1.19 20.11 25.93
N ILE A 182 -0.05 19.61 25.44
CA ILE A 182 0.12 19.30 24.02
C ILE A 182 -0.51 17.94 23.70
N ALA A 183 -1.72 17.94 23.16
CA ALA A 183 -2.42 16.71 22.78
C ALA A 183 -1.80 16.08 21.52
N ILE A 184 -1.34 16.91 20.58
CA ILE A 184 -0.76 16.46 19.31
C ILE A 184 0.45 17.33 19.01
N ALA A 185 1.60 16.70 18.77
CA ALA A 185 2.80 17.36 18.30
C ALA A 185 3.14 16.89 16.88
N LEU A 186 3.07 17.81 15.91
CA LEU A 186 3.55 17.64 14.54
C LEU A 186 4.99 18.19 14.50
N MET A 187 5.98 17.34 14.27
CA MET A 187 7.39 17.74 14.32
C MET A 187 8.08 17.49 12.99
N ASN A 188 8.74 18.51 12.44
CA ASN A 188 9.64 18.40 11.29
C ASN A 188 10.98 17.82 11.76
N LEU A 189 11.44 16.74 11.13
CA LEU A 189 12.59 15.93 11.57
C LEU A 189 13.64 15.77 10.45
N GLY A 190 14.26 14.60 10.32
CA GLY A 190 15.09 14.25 9.17
C GLY A 190 16.59 14.52 9.31
N LYS A 191 17.02 15.19 10.40
CA LYS A 191 18.42 15.55 10.65
C LYS A 191 19.09 16.18 9.41
N ALA A 192 18.53 17.28 8.94
CA ALA A 192 19.14 18.06 7.88
C ALA A 192 20.44 18.70 8.40
N THR A 193 21.51 18.58 7.62
CA THR A 193 22.83 19.14 7.92
C THR A 193 23.36 19.91 6.72
N PHE A 194 23.81 21.14 6.95
CA PHE A 194 24.49 21.98 5.97
C PHE A 194 25.79 22.50 6.60
N ASP A 195 26.92 22.38 5.91
CA ASP A 195 28.25 22.74 6.41
C ASP A 195 28.54 22.22 7.84
N ASP A 196 28.25 20.94 8.07
CA ASP A 196 28.34 20.23 9.37
C ASP A 196 27.44 20.78 10.50
N LEU A 197 26.60 21.79 10.23
CA LEU A 197 25.60 22.30 11.16
C LEU A 197 24.26 21.57 10.98
N GLN A 198 23.76 20.95 12.05
CA GLN A 198 22.42 20.37 12.09
C GLN A 198 21.37 21.47 12.25
N ILE A 199 20.35 21.46 11.39
CA ILE A 199 19.32 22.51 11.34
C ILE A 199 17.89 22.00 11.50
N THR A 200 17.66 20.68 11.47
CA THR A 200 16.40 20.07 11.89
C THR A 200 16.63 18.98 12.93
N MET A 201 15.64 18.70 13.78
CA MET A 201 15.73 17.68 14.81
C MET A 201 16.02 16.30 14.22
N ASP A 202 16.86 15.54 14.94
CA ASP A 202 16.93 14.09 14.80
C ASP A 202 15.96 13.41 15.79
N GLY A 203 15.86 12.08 15.71
CA GLY A 203 14.95 11.32 16.57
C GLY A 203 15.26 11.46 18.07
N HIS A 204 16.52 11.56 18.47
CA HIS A 204 16.89 11.78 19.88
C HIS A 204 16.42 13.16 20.37
N GLN A 205 16.66 14.22 19.60
CA GLN A 205 16.17 15.56 19.93
C GLN A 205 14.64 15.62 19.99
N ALA A 206 13.96 14.99 19.03
CA ALA A 206 12.50 14.91 19.01
C ALA A 206 11.93 14.11 20.19
N ALA A 207 12.59 13.01 20.56
CA ALA A 207 12.23 12.21 21.73
C ALA A 207 12.35 12.99 23.04
N ARG A 208 13.45 13.74 23.18
CA ARG A 208 13.65 14.65 24.30
C ARG A 208 12.54 15.71 24.34
N LEU A 209 12.31 16.43 23.23
CA LEU A 209 11.27 17.45 23.16
C LEU A 209 9.90 16.89 23.53
N PHE A 210 9.53 15.74 22.96
CA PHE A 210 8.26 15.08 23.20
C PHE A 210 8.02 14.76 24.68
N ARG A 211 9.06 14.34 25.41
CA ARG A 211 9.00 14.11 26.86
C ARG A 211 8.89 15.41 27.64
N ASP A 212 9.70 16.40 27.30
CA ASP A 212 9.79 17.67 28.03
C ASP A 212 8.47 18.47 27.91
N ILE A 213 7.84 18.44 26.73
CA ILE A 213 6.53 19.07 26.49
C ILE A 213 5.34 18.21 26.96
N LYS A 214 5.61 16.98 27.43
CA LYS A 214 4.63 15.99 27.89
C LYS A 214 3.51 15.74 26.87
N ALA A 215 3.86 15.60 25.60
CA ALA A 215 2.87 15.40 24.55
C ALA A 215 2.23 14.00 24.60
N ASP A 216 0.96 13.92 24.20
CA ASP A 216 0.23 12.65 24.13
C ASP A 216 0.59 11.85 22.87
N VAL A 217 0.64 12.51 21.71
CA VAL A 217 0.86 11.91 20.39
C VAL A 217 1.90 12.69 19.60
N LEU A 218 2.83 11.97 18.97
CA LEU A 218 3.80 12.51 18.00
C LEU A 218 3.42 12.10 16.57
N VAL A 219 3.39 13.08 15.67
CA VAL A 219 3.27 12.88 14.23
C VAL A 219 4.55 13.40 13.56
N PRO A 220 5.47 12.49 13.15
CA PRO A 220 6.70 12.88 12.49
C PRO A 220 6.42 13.40 11.07
N MET A 221 7.11 14.45 10.68
CA MET A 221 7.01 15.17 9.40
C MET A 221 8.41 15.52 8.88
N HIS A 222 8.52 15.94 7.62
CA HIS A 222 9.75 16.50 7.03
C HIS A 222 11.03 15.67 7.25
N TYR A 223 10.94 14.35 7.10
CA TYR A 223 12.09 13.44 7.27
C TYR A 223 12.45 12.67 5.99
N GLU A 224 11.79 12.99 4.88
CA GLU A 224 11.96 12.31 3.59
C GLU A 224 11.76 13.28 2.42
N SER A 225 12.03 12.79 1.21
CA SER A 225 11.85 13.49 -0.08
C SER A 225 12.93 14.51 -0.49
N TRP A 226 13.90 14.84 0.36
CA TRP A 226 15.05 15.70 -0.01
C TRP A 226 16.42 15.01 0.17
N ASP A 227 17.43 15.48 -0.58
CA ASP A 227 18.81 14.97 -0.53
C ASP A 227 19.52 15.24 0.80
N HIS A 228 19.19 16.34 1.47
CA HIS A 228 19.92 16.82 2.64
C HIS A 228 19.53 16.10 3.95
N PHE A 229 18.48 15.27 3.95
CA PHE A 229 18.09 14.49 5.11
C PHE A 229 19.03 13.32 5.33
N THR A 230 19.71 13.31 6.46
CA THR A 230 20.63 12.23 6.84
C THR A 230 19.95 11.13 7.64
N GLN A 231 18.72 11.37 8.11
CA GLN A 231 17.92 10.40 8.87
C GLN A 231 16.55 10.17 8.23
N ASP A 232 16.29 8.94 7.77
CA ASP A 232 15.01 8.57 7.16
C ASP A 232 13.99 8.06 8.19
N GLY A 233 12.74 7.84 7.75
CA GLY A 233 11.68 7.36 8.62
C GLY A 233 11.90 5.96 9.25
N GLU A 234 12.80 5.12 8.70
CA GLU A 234 13.18 3.86 9.35
C GLU A 234 14.16 4.12 10.50
N ALA A 235 15.18 4.96 10.27
CA ALA A 235 16.12 5.35 11.30
C ALA A 235 15.42 6.08 12.47
N LEU A 236 14.48 6.98 12.18
CA LEU A 236 13.63 7.62 13.20
C LEU A 236 12.79 6.62 13.98
N ALA A 237 12.21 5.62 13.31
CA ALA A 237 11.40 4.59 13.97
C ALA A 237 12.23 3.72 14.93
N GLU A 238 13.46 3.37 14.57
CA GLU A 238 14.36 2.63 15.46
C GLU A 238 14.80 3.47 16.66
N GLU A 239 15.08 4.76 16.45
CA GLU A 239 15.43 5.67 17.54
C GLU A 239 14.26 5.88 18.51
N PHE A 240 13.04 6.08 17.99
CA PHE A 240 11.84 6.18 18.84
C PHE A 240 11.51 4.87 19.59
N LYS A 241 11.92 3.70 19.07
CA LYS A 241 11.84 2.45 19.83
C LYS A 241 12.88 2.43 20.96
N ALA A 242 14.12 2.82 20.68
CA ALA A 242 15.18 2.89 21.67
C ALA A 242 14.83 3.87 22.81
N GLU A 243 14.17 4.98 22.47
CA GLU A 243 13.70 6.01 23.40
C GLU A 243 12.38 5.65 24.12
N GLY A 244 11.79 4.48 23.82
CA GLY A 244 10.58 3.97 24.49
C GLY A 244 9.29 4.72 24.15
N MET A 245 9.24 5.45 23.05
CA MET A 245 8.11 6.32 22.67
C MET A 245 7.29 5.82 21.47
N PHE A 246 7.71 4.73 20.82
CA PHE A 246 7.13 4.23 19.57
C PHE A 246 5.59 4.11 19.59
N GLU A 247 5.00 3.67 20.71
CA GLU A 247 3.54 3.52 20.88
C GLU A 247 2.76 4.85 20.84
N LYS A 248 3.44 5.97 21.08
CA LYS A 248 2.89 7.32 21.02
C LYS A 248 3.13 8.01 19.67
N VAL A 249 3.93 7.38 18.80
CA VAL A 249 4.17 7.86 17.43
C VAL A 249 3.10 7.32 16.49
N ARG A 250 2.50 8.19 15.67
CA ARG A 250 1.49 7.79 14.67
C ARG A 250 2.08 7.89 13.27
N TRP A 251 2.52 6.75 12.75
CA TRP A 251 2.96 6.59 11.36
C TRP A 251 1.77 6.32 10.43
N LEU A 252 1.69 7.03 9.31
CA LEU A 252 0.56 6.92 8.36
C LEU A 252 0.86 5.92 7.22
N LYS A 253 0.88 4.60 7.48
CA LYS A 253 1.22 3.58 6.45
C LYS A 253 0.14 2.48 6.26
N PRO A 254 -0.46 2.31 5.05
CA PRO A 254 -1.58 1.38 4.81
C PRO A 254 -1.19 -0.10 4.55
N VAL A 255 0.02 -0.55 4.92
CA VAL A 255 0.49 -1.91 4.62
C VAL A 255 -0.37 -2.99 5.28
N LEU A 256 -0.78 -2.75 6.53
CA LEU A 256 -1.60 -3.69 7.29
C LEU A 256 -3.02 -3.82 6.70
N ALA A 257 -3.57 -2.72 6.17
CA ALA A 257 -4.86 -2.77 5.48
C ALA A 257 -4.76 -3.58 4.18
N GLY A 258 -3.68 -3.40 3.41
CA GLY A 258 -3.35 -4.22 2.24
C GLY A 258 -3.31 -5.71 2.56
N PHE A 259 -2.64 -6.06 3.65
CA PHE A 259 -2.56 -7.43 4.16
C PHE A 259 -3.95 -8.04 4.39
N PHE A 260 -4.83 -7.36 5.14
CA PHE A 260 -6.16 -7.90 5.45
C PHE A 260 -7.05 -8.01 4.20
N VAL A 261 -6.98 -7.05 3.28
CA VAL A 261 -7.73 -7.14 2.01
C VAL A 261 -7.28 -8.35 1.19
N ILE A 262 -5.97 -8.56 1.06
CA ILE A 262 -5.42 -9.69 0.30
C ILE A 262 -5.70 -11.02 1.02
N MET A 263 -5.65 -11.04 2.36
CA MET A 263 -6.01 -12.19 3.17
C MET A 263 -7.44 -12.66 2.91
N ASN A 264 -8.39 -11.74 2.91
CA ASN A 264 -9.80 -12.08 2.71
C ASN A 264 -10.12 -12.47 1.26
N SER A 265 -9.47 -11.83 0.29
CA SER A 265 -9.72 -12.09 -1.14
C SER A 265 -9.05 -13.38 -1.62
N TRP A 266 -7.73 -13.48 -1.48
CA TRP A 266 -6.99 -14.66 -1.93
C TRP A 266 -7.12 -15.84 -0.97
N GLY A 267 -7.27 -15.58 0.34
CA GLY A 267 -7.39 -16.66 1.31
C GLY A 267 -8.58 -17.57 1.00
N ILE A 268 -9.75 -17.01 0.70
CA ILE A 268 -10.94 -17.82 0.39
C ILE A 268 -10.79 -18.58 -0.94
N ILE A 269 -10.10 -17.99 -1.92
CA ILE A 269 -9.81 -18.60 -3.22
C ILE A 269 -8.89 -19.81 -3.05
N ILE A 270 -7.79 -19.65 -2.32
CA ILE A 270 -6.84 -20.73 -2.05
C ILE A 270 -7.50 -21.84 -1.22
N SER A 271 -8.48 -21.47 -0.37
CA SER A 271 -9.26 -22.41 0.43
C SER A 271 -10.28 -23.23 -0.35
N PHE A 272 -10.53 -22.87 -1.61
CA PHE A 272 -11.55 -23.52 -2.44
C PHE A 272 -11.36 -25.03 -2.54
N GLY A 273 -10.13 -25.54 -2.50
CA GLY A 273 -9.85 -26.98 -2.54
C GLY A 273 -10.59 -27.79 -1.45
N VAL A 274 -10.72 -27.24 -0.23
CA VAL A 274 -11.45 -27.90 0.87
C VAL A 274 -12.95 -27.92 0.56
N PHE A 275 -13.49 -26.77 0.13
CA PHE A 275 -14.90 -26.63 -0.19
C PHE A 275 -15.30 -27.43 -1.44
N GLN A 276 -14.42 -27.56 -2.43
CA GLN A 276 -14.65 -28.35 -3.64
C GLN A 276 -14.96 -29.81 -3.30
N THR A 277 -14.16 -30.43 -2.44
CA THR A 277 -14.42 -31.82 -2.02
C THR A 277 -15.72 -31.96 -1.24
N TYR A 278 -16.01 -30.99 -0.37
CA TYR A 278 -17.29 -30.94 0.34
C TYR A 278 -18.48 -30.84 -0.65
N TYR A 279 -18.40 -29.97 -1.65
CA TYR A 279 -19.46 -29.77 -2.64
C TYR A 279 -19.66 -30.98 -3.56
N VAL A 280 -18.58 -31.61 -4.03
CA VAL A 280 -18.69 -32.85 -4.84
C VAL A 280 -19.44 -33.93 -4.06
N THR A 281 -19.10 -34.10 -2.79
CA THR A 281 -19.69 -35.14 -1.93
C THR A 281 -21.16 -34.85 -1.62
N ASN A 282 -21.51 -33.61 -1.28
CA ASN A 282 -22.85 -33.26 -0.81
C ASN A 282 -23.84 -32.89 -1.93
N LEU A 283 -23.37 -32.41 -3.08
CA LEU A 283 -24.23 -32.05 -4.22
C LEU A 283 -24.30 -33.13 -5.29
N HIS A 284 -23.52 -34.21 -5.15
CA HIS A 284 -23.42 -35.31 -6.11
C HIS A 284 -23.17 -34.83 -7.56
N ARG A 285 -22.33 -33.80 -7.70
CA ARG A 285 -21.95 -33.21 -8.99
C ARG A 285 -20.52 -33.60 -9.36
N SER A 286 -20.22 -33.57 -10.65
CA SER A 286 -18.88 -33.88 -11.12
C SER A 286 -17.87 -32.85 -10.57
N PRO A 287 -16.61 -33.23 -10.31
CA PRO A 287 -15.56 -32.29 -9.93
C PRO A 287 -15.38 -31.15 -10.95
N SER A 288 -15.64 -31.43 -12.23
CA SER A 288 -15.62 -30.45 -13.31
C SER A 288 -16.68 -29.35 -13.11
N ASP A 289 -17.93 -29.74 -12.83
CA ASP A 289 -19.02 -28.79 -12.61
C ASP A 289 -18.73 -27.88 -11.41
N ILE A 290 -18.22 -28.46 -10.31
CA ILE A 290 -17.88 -27.70 -9.09
C ILE A 290 -16.72 -26.74 -9.35
N SER A 291 -15.72 -27.12 -10.14
CA SER A 291 -14.53 -26.31 -10.40
C SER A 291 -14.84 -24.95 -11.03
N TRP A 292 -15.95 -24.84 -11.79
CA TRP A 292 -16.43 -23.58 -12.35
C TRP A 292 -16.67 -22.50 -11.28
N ILE A 293 -17.08 -22.87 -10.07
CA ILE A 293 -17.30 -21.91 -8.98
C ILE A 293 -15.98 -21.19 -8.66
N GLY A 294 -14.92 -21.94 -8.38
CA GLY A 294 -13.60 -21.37 -8.06
C GLY A 294 -12.97 -20.65 -9.25
N SER A 295 -13.06 -21.21 -10.45
CA SER A 295 -12.52 -20.58 -11.67
C SER A 295 -13.20 -19.25 -11.98
N LEU A 296 -14.53 -19.16 -11.81
CA LEU A 296 -15.27 -17.93 -12.02
C LEU A 296 -14.90 -16.86 -10.96
N THR A 297 -14.72 -17.25 -9.70
CA THR A 297 -14.24 -16.34 -8.65
C THR A 297 -12.87 -15.74 -9.01
N VAL A 298 -11.93 -16.56 -9.49
CA VAL A 298 -10.58 -16.10 -9.89
C VAL A 298 -10.64 -15.22 -11.14
N PHE A 299 -11.46 -15.59 -12.12
CA PHE A 299 -11.67 -14.78 -13.31
C PHE A 299 -12.20 -13.39 -12.96
N LEU A 300 -13.24 -13.31 -12.13
CA LEU A 300 -13.82 -12.03 -11.71
C LEU A 300 -12.87 -11.20 -10.84
N LEU A 301 -12.12 -11.84 -9.92
CA LEU A 301 -11.07 -11.16 -9.14
C LEU A 301 -10.13 -10.35 -10.04
N PHE A 302 -9.73 -10.92 -11.18
CA PHE A 302 -8.76 -10.30 -12.08
C PHE A 302 -9.41 -9.38 -13.13
N SER A 303 -10.48 -9.83 -13.78
CA SER A 303 -11.10 -9.11 -14.90
C SER A 303 -11.90 -7.88 -14.48
N VAL A 304 -12.53 -7.89 -13.30
CA VAL A 304 -13.15 -6.68 -12.72
C VAL A 304 -12.11 -5.62 -12.41
N GLY A 305 -10.83 -6.00 -12.35
CA GLY A 305 -9.70 -5.11 -12.14
C GLY A 305 -9.64 -3.91 -13.10
N ILE A 306 -10.11 -4.06 -14.34
CA ILE A 306 -10.23 -2.94 -15.29
C ILE A 306 -11.17 -1.87 -14.72
N ALA A 307 -12.38 -2.27 -14.33
CA ALA A 307 -13.39 -1.37 -13.82
C ALA A 307 -12.99 -0.78 -12.46
N SER A 308 -12.54 -1.61 -11.52
CA SER A 308 -12.19 -1.16 -10.17
C SER A 308 -10.94 -0.26 -10.16
N GLY A 309 -9.94 -0.57 -10.99
CA GLY A 309 -8.76 0.27 -11.20
C GLY A 309 -9.14 1.63 -11.76
N ARG A 310 -10.02 1.64 -12.76
CA ARG A 310 -10.54 2.88 -13.35
C ARG A 310 -11.36 3.71 -12.37
N LEU A 311 -12.26 3.08 -11.61
CA LEU A 311 -13.06 3.74 -10.57
C LEU A 311 -12.17 4.35 -9.48
N THR A 312 -11.07 3.69 -9.14
CA THR A 312 -10.07 4.22 -8.19
C THR A 312 -9.40 5.47 -8.74
N ASP A 313 -8.91 5.42 -9.98
CA ASP A 313 -8.30 6.58 -10.64
C ASP A 313 -9.30 7.74 -10.85
N ALA A 314 -10.60 7.41 -11.00
CA ALA A 314 -11.71 8.37 -11.10
C ALA A 314 -12.22 8.90 -9.74
N GLY A 315 -11.62 8.47 -8.62
CA GLY A 315 -11.95 8.98 -7.29
C GLY A 315 -13.07 8.29 -6.55
N TYR A 316 -13.65 7.25 -7.14
CA TYR A 316 -14.65 6.42 -6.49
C TYR A 316 -14.00 5.33 -5.62
N PHE A 317 -12.83 5.59 -5.04
CA PHE A 317 -12.09 4.62 -4.23
C PHE A 317 -12.98 4.05 -3.10
N TYR A 318 -13.53 4.91 -2.24
CA TYR A 318 -14.36 4.47 -1.11
C TYR A 318 -15.62 3.70 -1.53
N PRO A 319 -16.46 4.18 -2.47
CA PRO A 319 -17.58 3.40 -2.98
C PRO A 319 -17.16 2.04 -3.54
N THR A 320 -16.04 1.97 -4.25
CA THR A 320 -15.53 0.74 -4.87
C THR A 320 -15.12 -0.28 -3.80
N VAL A 321 -14.29 0.11 -2.83
CA VAL A 321 -13.82 -0.80 -1.79
C VAL A 321 -14.91 -1.15 -0.77
N LEU A 322 -15.83 -0.23 -0.46
CA LEU A 322 -16.97 -0.54 0.41
C LEU A 322 -17.91 -1.56 -0.24
N SER A 323 -18.21 -1.37 -1.53
CA SER A 323 -19.01 -2.33 -2.30
C SER A 323 -18.31 -3.69 -2.37
N GLY A 324 -17.00 -3.68 -2.60
CA GLY A 324 -16.20 -4.90 -2.65
C GLY A 324 -16.20 -5.66 -1.32
N ALA A 325 -15.93 -4.98 -0.22
CA ALA A 325 -15.95 -5.56 1.12
C ALA A 325 -17.35 -6.10 1.49
N PHE A 326 -18.40 -5.35 1.18
CA PHE A 326 -19.78 -5.78 1.37
C PHE A 326 -20.07 -7.07 0.61
N LEU A 327 -19.76 -7.14 -0.69
CA LEU A 327 -20.01 -8.32 -1.52
C LEU A 327 -19.24 -9.56 -1.05
N ILE A 328 -18.00 -9.40 -0.57
CA ILE A 328 -17.22 -10.52 0.00
C ILE A 328 -17.93 -11.07 1.24
N VAL A 329 -18.25 -10.21 2.21
CA VAL A 329 -18.86 -10.63 3.48
C VAL A 329 -20.27 -11.18 3.25
N PHE A 330 -21.10 -10.43 2.52
CA PHE A 330 -22.46 -10.85 2.18
C PHE A 330 -22.46 -12.16 1.40
N GLY A 331 -21.61 -12.29 0.37
CA GLY A 331 -21.45 -13.51 -0.41
C GLY A 331 -21.11 -14.71 0.47
N THR A 332 -20.14 -14.59 1.39
CA THR A 332 -19.80 -15.66 2.34
C THR A 332 -20.97 -16.05 3.24
N PHE A 333 -21.73 -15.08 3.75
CA PHE A 333 -22.95 -15.38 4.52
C PHE A 333 -24.02 -16.06 3.66
N MET A 334 -24.19 -15.69 2.39
CA MET A 334 -25.12 -16.36 1.48
C MET A 334 -24.68 -17.78 1.14
N VAL A 335 -23.37 -18.03 1.01
CA VAL A 335 -22.84 -19.39 0.84
C VAL A 335 -23.27 -20.29 2.02
N SER A 336 -23.33 -19.75 3.25
CA SER A 336 -23.77 -20.52 4.43
C SER A 336 -25.21 -21.06 4.36
N LEU A 337 -26.03 -20.50 3.46
CA LEU A 337 -27.44 -20.86 3.25
C LEU A 337 -27.65 -21.71 1.99
N CYS A 338 -26.62 -21.89 1.17
CA CYS A 338 -26.74 -22.58 -0.11
C CYS A 338 -26.91 -24.09 0.09
N THR A 339 -27.89 -24.66 -0.61
CA THR A 339 -28.16 -26.10 -0.68
C THR A 339 -28.02 -26.64 -2.11
N SER A 340 -28.01 -25.76 -3.11
CA SER A 340 -27.97 -26.12 -4.53
C SER A 340 -26.76 -25.53 -5.26
N TYR A 341 -26.31 -26.20 -6.31
CA TYR A 341 -25.15 -25.78 -7.11
C TYR A 341 -25.25 -24.34 -7.64
N TRP A 342 -26.38 -23.97 -8.23
CA TRP A 342 -26.56 -22.62 -8.80
C TRP A 342 -26.48 -21.52 -7.74
N GLN A 343 -26.91 -21.80 -6.50
CA GLN A 343 -26.82 -20.85 -5.39
C GLN A 343 -25.36 -20.59 -5.01
N LEU A 344 -24.54 -21.65 -4.94
CA LEU A 344 -23.10 -21.53 -4.70
C LEU A 344 -22.39 -20.79 -5.84
N LEU A 345 -22.78 -21.06 -7.09
CA LEU A 345 -22.24 -20.35 -8.25
C LEU A 345 -22.51 -18.84 -8.16
N LEU A 346 -23.73 -18.44 -7.78
CA LEU A 346 -24.08 -17.03 -7.60
C LEU A 346 -23.39 -16.41 -6.38
N ALA A 347 -23.42 -17.07 -5.22
CA ALA A 347 -22.90 -16.52 -3.97
C ALA A 347 -21.36 -16.52 -3.92
N GLN A 348 -20.72 -17.64 -4.25
CA GLN A 348 -19.26 -17.79 -4.18
C GLN A 348 -18.57 -17.44 -5.50
N GLY A 349 -19.09 -17.94 -6.62
CA GLY A 349 -18.52 -17.69 -7.94
C GLY A 349 -18.60 -16.21 -8.31
N ILE A 350 -19.82 -15.66 -8.32
CA ILE A 350 -20.09 -14.30 -8.79
C ILE A 350 -19.98 -13.26 -7.68
N CYS A 351 -20.75 -13.36 -6.59
CA CYS A 351 -20.84 -12.30 -5.58
C CYS A 351 -19.49 -12.07 -4.87
N ILE A 352 -18.86 -13.13 -4.33
CA ILE A 352 -17.51 -13.02 -3.76
C ILE A 352 -16.47 -12.66 -4.84
N GLY A 353 -16.58 -13.21 -6.06
CA GLY A 353 -15.66 -12.89 -7.17
C GLY A 353 -15.66 -11.42 -7.58
N LEU A 354 -16.85 -10.82 -7.72
CA LEU A 354 -17.01 -9.38 -7.96
C LEU A 354 -16.47 -8.57 -6.80
N GLY A 355 -16.80 -8.94 -5.56
CA GLY A 355 -16.30 -8.24 -4.38
C GLY A 355 -14.78 -8.24 -4.27
N ASN A 356 -14.18 -9.39 -4.56
CA ASN A 356 -12.74 -9.58 -4.65
C ASN A 356 -12.09 -8.67 -5.71
N GLY A 357 -12.64 -8.62 -6.92
CA GLY A 357 -12.11 -7.79 -8.00
C GLY A 357 -12.29 -6.28 -7.79
N LEU A 358 -13.35 -5.87 -7.07
CA LEU A 358 -13.53 -4.49 -6.61
C LEU A 358 -12.52 -4.09 -5.52
N MET A 359 -11.90 -5.04 -4.82
CA MET A 359 -10.94 -4.76 -3.74
C MET A 359 -9.49 -4.89 -4.16
N LEU A 360 -9.16 -5.84 -5.03
CA LEU A 360 -7.78 -6.19 -5.36
C LEU A 360 -7.03 -5.03 -6.03
N THR A 361 -7.51 -4.53 -7.17
CA THR A 361 -6.81 -3.46 -7.89
C THR A 361 -6.67 -2.20 -7.05
N PRO A 362 -7.74 -1.66 -6.42
CA PRO A 362 -7.63 -0.44 -5.63
C PRO A 362 -6.61 -0.53 -4.49
N ILE A 363 -6.52 -1.69 -3.82
CA ILE A 363 -5.55 -1.87 -2.74
C ILE A 363 -4.12 -1.87 -3.23
N MET A 364 -3.86 -2.55 -4.36
CA MET A 364 -2.54 -2.61 -4.96
C MET A 364 -2.11 -1.23 -5.44
N THR A 365 -3.03 -0.47 -6.05
CA THR A 365 -2.79 0.91 -6.46
C THR A 365 -2.45 1.79 -5.27
N ILE A 366 -3.22 1.76 -4.18
CA ILE A 366 -2.92 2.56 -2.99
C ILE A 366 -1.53 2.21 -2.43
N ILE A 367 -1.21 0.94 -2.20
CA ILE A 367 0.10 0.56 -1.65
C ILE A 367 1.22 1.08 -2.56
N SER A 368 1.05 0.99 -3.88
CA SER A 368 2.00 1.54 -4.85
C SER A 368 2.14 3.06 -4.83
N THR A 369 1.14 3.81 -4.35
CA THR A 369 1.25 5.27 -4.17
C THR A 369 1.88 5.68 -2.84
N TYR A 370 1.82 4.82 -1.81
CA TYR A 370 2.42 5.08 -0.50
C TYR A 370 3.90 4.74 -0.44
N PHE A 371 4.37 3.82 -1.28
CA PHE A 371 5.74 3.34 -1.24
C PHE A 371 6.40 3.44 -2.62
N ARG A 372 7.63 3.96 -2.64
CA ARG A 372 8.49 3.97 -3.83
C ARG A 372 9.74 3.12 -3.62
N LYS A 373 10.69 3.57 -2.78
CA LYS A 373 11.93 2.84 -2.45
C LYS A 373 11.69 1.47 -1.79
N LYS A 374 10.66 1.38 -0.95
CA LYS A 374 10.30 0.18 -0.17
C LYS A 374 9.07 -0.55 -0.73
N LEU A 375 8.63 -0.17 -1.93
CA LEU A 375 7.44 -0.75 -2.56
C LEU A 375 7.49 -2.28 -2.68
N PRO A 376 8.60 -2.91 -3.11
CA PRO A 376 8.69 -4.35 -3.13
C PRO A 376 8.36 -4.99 -1.77
N ILE A 377 8.94 -4.47 -0.67
CA ILE A 377 8.72 -4.99 0.68
C ILE A 377 7.27 -4.78 1.12
N ALA A 378 6.73 -3.57 0.95
CA ALA A 378 5.35 -3.26 1.32
C ALA A 378 4.35 -4.16 0.58
N MET A 379 4.56 -4.37 -0.72
CA MET A 379 3.76 -5.27 -1.53
C MET A 379 3.95 -6.74 -1.13
N GLY A 380 5.18 -7.14 -0.80
CA GLY A 380 5.49 -8.48 -0.28
C GLY A 380 4.77 -8.79 1.03
N ILE A 381 4.78 -7.86 1.99
CA ILE A 381 4.04 -7.99 3.25
C ILE A 381 2.54 -8.09 2.97
N ALA A 382 1.98 -7.17 2.17
CA ALA A 382 0.57 -7.22 1.82
C ALA A 382 0.19 -8.55 1.14
N ALA A 383 1.02 -9.02 0.20
CA ALA A 383 0.85 -10.30 -0.49
C ALA A 383 0.88 -11.49 0.48
N CYS A 384 1.63 -11.44 1.59
CA CYS A 384 1.61 -12.48 2.63
C CYS A 384 0.23 -12.66 3.28
N GLY A 385 -0.67 -11.69 3.16
CA GLY A 385 -2.08 -11.86 3.54
C GLY A 385 -2.70 -13.09 2.87
N SER A 386 -2.43 -13.32 1.59
CA SER A 386 -3.02 -14.42 0.80
C SER A 386 -2.78 -15.79 1.42
N VAL A 387 -1.53 -16.09 1.78
CA VAL A 387 -1.15 -17.36 2.41
C VAL A 387 -1.60 -17.44 3.87
N THR A 388 -1.66 -16.31 4.57
CA THR A 388 -2.22 -16.28 5.92
C THR A 388 -3.69 -16.69 5.91
N GLY A 389 -4.48 -16.12 4.99
CA GLY A 389 -5.88 -16.51 4.79
C GLY A 389 -6.00 -17.96 4.29
N GLY A 390 -5.09 -18.39 3.42
CA GLY A 390 -4.98 -19.78 2.93
C GLY A 390 -4.54 -20.79 4.00
N LEU A 391 -4.10 -20.35 5.18
CA LEU A 391 -3.87 -21.22 6.34
C LEU A 391 -5.04 -21.16 7.32
N ILE A 392 -5.57 -19.97 7.59
CA ILE A 392 -6.67 -19.74 8.54
C ILE A 392 -7.96 -20.40 8.06
N PHE A 393 -8.47 -20.06 6.87
CA PHE A 393 -9.79 -20.49 6.44
C PHE A 393 -9.90 -22.00 6.18
N PRO A 394 -8.90 -22.70 5.60
CA PRO A 394 -8.95 -24.16 5.48
C PRO A 394 -8.87 -24.85 6.83
N SER A 395 -8.09 -24.33 7.77
CA SER A 395 -7.98 -24.89 9.13
C SER A 395 -9.30 -24.73 9.90
N MET A 396 -9.96 -23.57 9.75
CA MET A 396 -11.31 -23.36 10.25
C MET A 396 -12.29 -24.35 9.62
N ALA A 397 -12.31 -24.47 8.29
CA ALA A 397 -13.21 -25.40 7.60
C ALA A 397 -12.98 -26.86 8.06
N ARG A 398 -11.74 -27.30 8.16
CA ARG A 398 -11.38 -28.64 8.64
C ARG A 398 -11.91 -28.94 10.04
N THR A 399 -11.87 -27.96 10.94
CA THR A 399 -12.23 -28.13 12.35
C THR A 399 -13.74 -27.92 12.58
N LEU A 400 -14.32 -26.94 11.90
CA LEU A 400 -15.69 -26.49 12.12
C LEU A 400 -16.71 -27.29 11.29
N LEU A 401 -16.37 -27.75 10.09
CA LEU A 401 -17.31 -28.55 9.27
C LEU A 401 -17.84 -29.78 10.02
N PRO A 402 -17.00 -30.63 10.67
CA PRO A 402 -17.51 -31.80 11.38
C PRO A 402 -18.16 -31.48 12.73
N THR A 403 -17.87 -30.32 13.34
CA THR A 403 -18.33 -29.99 14.70
C THR A 403 -19.59 -29.15 14.73
N VAL A 404 -19.68 -28.12 13.88
CA VAL A 404 -20.81 -27.16 13.85
C VAL A 404 -21.54 -27.14 12.50
N GLY A 405 -21.08 -27.93 11.53
CA GLY A 405 -21.70 -28.06 10.21
C GLY A 405 -21.36 -26.92 9.24
N PHE A 406 -21.83 -27.07 8.00
CA PHE A 406 -21.51 -26.15 6.89
C PHE A 406 -21.93 -24.71 7.15
N GLY A 407 -23.19 -24.47 7.52
CA GLY A 407 -23.71 -23.12 7.70
C GLY A 407 -22.92 -22.31 8.74
N TRP A 408 -22.71 -22.86 9.94
CA TRP A 408 -21.96 -22.14 10.98
C TRP A 408 -20.47 -22.00 10.69
N THR A 409 -19.87 -22.95 9.97
CA THR A 409 -18.49 -22.82 9.48
C THR A 409 -18.32 -21.58 8.61
N LEU A 410 -19.19 -21.40 7.61
CA LEU A 410 -19.11 -20.26 6.70
C LEU A 410 -19.45 -18.94 7.39
N ARG A 411 -20.39 -18.94 8.35
CA ARG A 411 -20.67 -17.75 9.18
C ARG A 411 -19.47 -17.34 10.03
N ALA A 412 -18.78 -18.29 10.66
CA ALA A 412 -17.57 -18.03 11.43
C ALA A 412 -16.47 -17.40 10.56
N ILE A 413 -16.26 -17.93 9.34
CA ILE A 413 -15.36 -17.31 8.36
C ILE A 413 -15.83 -15.89 8.01
N GLY A 414 -17.12 -15.70 7.75
CA GLY A 414 -17.72 -14.39 7.43
C GLY A 414 -17.51 -13.35 8.54
N PHE A 415 -17.58 -13.71 9.81
CA PHE A 415 -17.31 -12.80 10.93
C PHE A 415 -15.85 -12.35 10.98
N ILE A 416 -14.89 -13.25 10.70
CA ILE A 416 -13.46 -12.88 10.60
C ILE A 416 -13.24 -11.96 9.41
N GLN A 417 -13.84 -12.26 8.26
CA GLN A 417 -13.77 -11.40 7.08
C GLN A 417 -14.35 -10.01 7.38
N PHE A 418 -15.49 -9.94 8.06
CA PHE A 418 -16.10 -8.67 8.47
C PHE A 418 -15.16 -7.85 9.37
N GLY A 419 -14.65 -8.43 10.45
CA GLY A 419 -13.79 -7.70 11.40
C GLY A 419 -12.49 -7.21 10.76
N THR A 420 -11.85 -8.04 9.94
CA THR A 420 -10.56 -7.71 9.32
C THR A 420 -10.70 -6.75 8.14
N LEU A 421 -11.78 -6.84 7.35
CA LEU A 421 -12.10 -5.85 6.31
C LEU A 421 -12.57 -4.51 6.90
N ALA A 422 -13.34 -4.51 7.99
CA ALA A 422 -13.71 -3.28 8.69
C ALA A 422 -12.47 -2.53 9.19
N LEU A 423 -11.53 -3.24 9.80
CA LEU A 423 -10.25 -2.66 10.22
C LEU A 423 -9.45 -2.10 9.02
N ALA A 424 -9.39 -2.85 7.90
CA ALA A 424 -8.74 -2.37 6.69
C ALA A 424 -9.38 -1.07 6.17
N LEU A 425 -10.71 -0.99 6.10
CA LEU A 425 -11.45 0.18 5.60
C LEU A 425 -11.23 1.43 6.47
N VAL A 426 -11.07 1.28 7.78
CA VAL A 426 -10.76 2.41 8.69
C VAL A 426 -9.38 2.99 8.40
N VAL A 427 -8.41 2.14 8.07
CA VAL A 427 -7.00 2.51 7.84
C VAL A 427 -6.76 3.01 6.41
N LEU A 428 -7.57 2.59 5.43
CA LEU A 428 -7.35 2.95 4.03
C LEU A 428 -7.65 4.41 3.74
N ARG A 429 -6.63 5.07 3.18
CA ARG A 429 -6.68 6.44 2.69
C ARG A 429 -6.09 6.46 1.28
N PRO A 430 -6.84 6.91 0.25
CA PRO A 430 -6.25 7.14 -1.07
C PRO A 430 -5.35 8.38 -1.00
N ARG A 431 -4.17 8.32 -1.66
CA ARG A 431 -3.19 9.41 -1.68
C ARG A 431 -3.37 10.36 -2.87
N LEU A 432 -3.75 9.82 -4.03
CA LEU A 432 -3.85 10.58 -5.27
C LEU A 432 -5.24 11.19 -5.42
N VAL A 433 -5.29 12.42 -5.94
CA VAL A 433 -6.56 13.09 -6.24
C VAL A 433 -7.13 12.61 -7.56
N PRO A 434 -8.46 12.45 -7.63
CA PRO A 434 -9.13 11.94 -8.82
C PRO A 434 -8.99 12.86 -10.03
N LYS A 435 -8.80 12.29 -11.22
CA LYS A 435 -9.03 13.00 -12.49
C LYS A 435 -10.44 12.70 -13.02
N ALA A 436 -11.00 13.65 -13.78
CA ALA A 436 -12.31 13.54 -14.41
C ALA A 436 -12.47 12.27 -15.26
N ALA A 437 -13.72 11.82 -15.41
CA ALA A 437 -14.07 10.56 -16.07
C ALA A 437 -13.65 10.53 -17.56
N GLN A 438 -12.54 9.85 -17.86
CA GLN A 438 -12.14 9.25 -19.14
C GLN A 438 -12.69 7.81 -19.30
N ASP A 439 -12.49 7.22 -20.48
CA ASP A 439 -12.92 5.86 -20.87
C ASP A 439 -12.62 4.78 -19.83
N LEU A 440 -13.41 3.70 -19.84
CA LEU A 440 -13.26 2.55 -18.93
C LEU A 440 -11.87 1.89 -19.04
N VAL A 441 -11.30 1.90 -20.25
CA VAL A 441 -9.99 1.32 -20.56
C VAL A 441 -9.06 2.44 -21.01
N ASP A 442 -7.87 2.51 -20.41
CA ASP A 442 -6.80 3.41 -20.86
C ASP A 442 -6.16 2.88 -22.15
N TRP A 443 -6.81 3.11 -23.29
CA TRP A 443 -6.30 2.68 -24.61
C TRP A 443 -4.91 3.25 -24.94
N SER A 444 -4.54 4.37 -24.30
CA SER A 444 -3.21 4.95 -24.46
C SER A 444 -2.09 4.03 -23.96
N ALA A 445 -2.38 3.12 -23.04
CA ALA A 445 -1.43 2.15 -22.51
C ALA A 445 -0.88 1.22 -23.60
N PHE A 446 -1.68 0.91 -24.63
CA PHE A 446 -1.26 0.05 -25.75
C PHE A 446 -0.35 0.74 -26.77
N ARG A 447 -0.08 2.04 -26.61
CA ARG A 447 0.83 2.78 -27.49
C ARG A 447 2.30 2.54 -27.15
N THR A 448 2.61 2.04 -25.96
CA THR A 448 3.99 1.79 -25.53
C THR A 448 4.35 0.31 -25.66
N LEU A 449 5.43 0.05 -26.39
CA LEU A 449 5.86 -1.31 -26.71
C LEU A 449 6.29 -2.09 -25.46
N GLU A 450 6.92 -1.42 -24.49
CA GLU A 450 7.30 -1.99 -23.20
C GLU A 450 6.10 -2.48 -22.40
N PHE A 451 4.97 -1.75 -22.42
CA PHE A 451 3.77 -2.16 -21.71
C PHE A 451 3.08 -3.33 -22.42
N ASN A 452 3.01 -3.31 -23.75
CA ASN A 452 2.46 -4.42 -24.54
C ASN A 452 3.23 -5.73 -24.32
N PHE A 453 4.56 -5.69 -24.34
CA PHE A 453 5.37 -6.86 -24.01
C PHE A 453 5.15 -7.32 -22.56
N PHE A 454 4.98 -6.40 -21.62
CA PHE A 454 4.69 -6.77 -20.24
C PHE A 454 3.30 -7.40 -20.05
N ILE A 455 2.27 -6.93 -20.78
CA ILE A 455 0.93 -7.56 -20.81
C ILE A 455 1.04 -9.00 -21.33
N LEU A 456 1.69 -9.20 -22.48
CA LEU A 456 1.89 -10.53 -23.05
C LEU A 456 2.69 -11.43 -22.10
N GLY A 457 3.75 -10.91 -21.49
CA GLY A 457 4.52 -11.61 -20.48
C GLY A 457 3.66 -12.07 -19.31
N SER A 458 2.87 -11.16 -18.74
CA SER A 458 1.97 -11.44 -17.63
C SER A 458 0.89 -12.46 -17.97
N PHE A 459 0.31 -12.38 -19.19
CA PHE A 459 -0.65 -13.36 -19.70
C PHE A 459 -0.04 -14.77 -19.75
N PHE A 460 1.11 -14.94 -20.39
CA PHE A 460 1.78 -16.25 -20.50
C PHE A 460 2.27 -16.77 -19.13
N SER A 461 2.77 -15.89 -18.26
CA SER A 461 3.16 -16.26 -16.90
C SER A 461 1.98 -16.88 -16.15
N PHE A 462 0.81 -16.23 -16.16
CA PHE A 462 -0.35 -16.71 -15.39
C PHE A 462 -1.17 -17.79 -16.12
N LEU A 463 -0.95 -17.98 -17.42
CA LEU A 463 -1.45 -19.15 -18.15
C LEU A 463 -0.83 -20.46 -17.63
N GLY A 464 0.46 -20.44 -17.26
CA GLY A 464 1.16 -21.62 -16.73
C GLY A 464 1.14 -21.73 -15.20
N VAL A 465 1.09 -20.61 -14.47
CA VAL A 465 1.34 -20.58 -13.02
C VAL A 465 0.38 -21.43 -12.19
N PHE A 466 -0.90 -21.51 -12.57
CA PHE A 466 -1.92 -22.18 -11.75
C PHE A 466 -1.86 -23.70 -11.83
N PHE A 467 -1.16 -24.27 -12.82
CA PHE A 467 -1.00 -25.71 -12.95
C PHE A 467 -0.40 -26.34 -11.69
N GLY A 468 0.65 -25.73 -11.13
CA GLY A 468 1.28 -26.19 -9.90
C GLY A 468 0.39 -26.10 -8.66
N PHE A 469 -0.59 -25.19 -8.63
CA PHE A 469 -1.53 -25.09 -7.52
C PHE A 469 -2.63 -26.15 -7.59
N PHE A 470 -3.21 -26.38 -8.78
CA PHE A 470 -4.39 -27.24 -8.91
C PHE A 470 -4.06 -28.72 -9.09
N TYR A 471 -2.95 -29.05 -9.76
CA TYR A 471 -2.64 -30.42 -10.14
C TYR A 471 -1.61 -31.10 -9.23
N LEU A 472 -1.02 -30.39 -8.26
CA LEU A 472 -0.03 -30.95 -7.32
C LEU A 472 -0.61 -32.10 -6.48
N SER A 473 -1.72 -31.88 -5.79
CA SER A 473 -2.39 -32.93 -5.01
C SER A 473 -3.01 -34.02 -5.89
N ALA A 474 -3.40 -33.70 -7.13
CA ALA A 474 -3.89 -34.70 -8.09
C ALA A 474 -2.76 -35.63 -8.56
N TYR A 475 -1.57 -35.09 -8.85
CA TYR A 475 -0.39 -35.85 -9.20
C TYR A 475 0.05 -36.78 -8.05
N ALA A 476 0.11 -36.25 -6.82
CA ALA A 476 0.47 -37.03 -5.63
C ALA A 476 -0.45 -38.25 -5.44
N ARG A 477 -1.75 -38.09 -5.69
CA ARG A 477 -2.74 -39.18 -5.58
C ARG A 477 -2.66 -40.14 -6.75
N ASN A 478 -2.77 -39.62 -7.97
CA ASN A 478 -2.98 -40.45 -9.16
C ASN A 478 -1.71 -41.14 -9.64
N ILE A 479 -0.53 -40.56 -9.38
CA ILE A 479 0.75 -41.08 -9.86
C ILE A 479 1.56 -41.71 -8.73
N LEU A 480 1.58 -41.08 -7.54
CA LEU A 480 2.39 -41.54 -6.40
C LEU A 480 1.58 -42.34 -5.35
N GLY A 481 0.27 -42.46 -5.53
CA GLY A 481 -0.59 -43.25 -4.63
C GLY A 481 -0.79 -42.64 -3.24
N LEU A 482 -0.49 -41.35 -3.05
CA LEU A 482 -0.62 -40.69 -1.76
C LEU A 482 -2.11 -40.62 -1.34
N PRO A 483 -2.48 -40.95 -0.08
CA PRO A 483 -3.85 -40.81 0.40
C PRO A 483 -4.39 -39.39 0.25
N TYR A 484 -5.70 -39.25 0.06
CA TYR A 484 -6.34 -37.94 -0.17
C TYR A 484 -6.02 -36.92 0.92
N THR A 485 -6.17 -37.31 2.19
CA THR A 485 -5.89 -36.44 3.36
C THR A 485 -4.44 -35.98 3.43
N GLU A 486 -3.49 -36.86 3.11
CA GLU A 486 -2.06 -36.53 3.10
C GLU A 486 -1.68 -35.66 1.90
N SER A 487 -2.37 -35.80 0.75
CA SER A 487 -2.12 -34.96 -0.43
C SER A 487 -2.46 -33.48 -0.22
N LEU A 488 -3.27 -33.17 0.80
CA LEU A 488 -3.57 -31.80 1.20
C LEU A 488 -2.39 -31.14 1.93
N ASN A 489 -1.52 -31.92 2.57
CA ASN A 489 -0.32 -31.39 3.24
C ASN A 489 0.62 -30.70 2.26
N LEU A 490 0.70 -31.16 1.00
CA LEU A 490 1.48 -30.51 -0.04
C LEU A 490 0.98 -29.07 -0.32
N LEU A 491 -0.33 -28.84 -0.30
CA LEU A 491 -0.89 -27.49 -0.45
C LEU A 491 -0.61 -26.62 0.78
N LEU A 492 -0.63 -27.19 1.98
CA LEU A 492 -0.26 -26.48 3.20
C LEU A 492 1.22 -26.08 3.17
N VAL A 493 2.12 -26.97 2.73
CA VAL A 493 3.53 -26.66 2.53
C VAL A 493 3.72 -25.59 1.44
N LEU A 494 3.02 -25.73 0.31
CA LEU A 494 3.07 -24.75 -0.78
C LEU A 494 2.67 -23.36 -0.30
N ASN A 495 1.63 -23.22 0.52
CA ASN A 495 1.20 -21.93 1.05
C ASN A 495 2.08 -21.44 2.21
N GLY A 496 2.48 -22.32 3.13
CA GLY A 496 3.34 -21.98 4.28
C GLY A 496 4.70 -21.44 3.85
N ILE A 497 5.39 -22.16 2.95
CA ILE A 497 6.63 -21.68 2.33
C ILE A 497 6.36 -20.44 1.46
N GLY A 498 5.14 -20.31 0.94
CA GLY A 498 4.73 -19.17 0.13
C GLY A 498 4.80 -17.84 0.88
N PHE A 499 4.78 -17.84 2.22
CA PHE A 499 5.07 -16.64 3.02
C PHE A 499 6.51 -16.18 2.80
N ILE A 500 7.48 -17.09 2.94
CA ILE A 500 8.90 -16.84 2.65
C ILE A 500 9.09 -16.48 1.18
N GLY A 501 8.42 -17.22 0.28
CA GLY A 501 8.43 -16.98 -1.16
C GLY A 501 7.92 -15.61 -1.57
N ARG A 502 7.05 -14.95 -0.80
CA ARG A 502 6.59 -13.59 -1.08
C ARG A 502 7.51 -12.54 -0.46
N LEU A 503 7.97 -12.75 0.77
CA LEU A 503 8.74 -11.74 1.49
C LEU A 503 10.20 -11.70 1.04
N LEU A 504 10.88 -12.85 0.94
CA LEU A 504 12.31 -12.90 0.63
C LEU A 504 12.63 -12.32 -0.75
N PRO A 505 11.97 -12.73 -1.86
CA PRO A 505 12.22 -12.12 -3.16
C PRO A 505 11.86 -10.65 -3.21
N SER A 506 10.85 -10.22 -2.45
CA SER A 506 10.48 -8.81 -2.33
C SER A 506 11.56 -7.97 -1.63
N ILE A 507 12.25 -8.51 -0.62
CA ILE A 507 13.41 -7.87 0.00
C ILE A 507 14.57 -7.83 -1.00
N LEU A 508 14.86 -8.95 -1.67
CA LEU A 508 15.96 -9.07 -2.63
C LEU A 508 15.78 -8.16 -3.85
N ALA A 509 14.53 -7.89 -4.26
CA ALA A 509 14.20 -6.97 -5.35
C ALA A 509 14.76 -5.55 -5.12
N ARG A 510 14.95 -5.10 -3.87
CA ARG A 510 15.60 -3.80 -3.58
C ARG A 510 17.07 -3.76 -4.02
N ARG A 511 17.76 -4.90 -3.96
CA ARG A 511 19.18 -5.02 -4.32
C ARG A 511 19.34 -5.23 -5.82
N PHE A 512 18.55 -6.14 -6.40
CA PHE A 512 18.70 -6.56 -7.80
C PHE A 512 17.88 -5.75 -8.81
N GLY A 513 16.92 -4.95 -8.34
CA GLY A 513 15.90 -4.29 -9.18
C GLY A 513 14.67 -5.17 -9.35
N THR A 514 13.49 -4.56 -9.35
CA THR A 514 12.20 -5.27 -9.38
C THR A 514 12.05 -6.13 -10.63
N LEU A 515 12.35 -5.59 -11.81
CA LEU A 515 12.16 -6.32 -13.07
C LEU A 515 13.13 -7.50 -13.19
N ASN A 516 14.38 -7.34 -12.72
CA ASN A 516 15.37 -8.43 -12.71
C ASN A 516 14.96 -9.57 -11.79
N ALA A 517 14.54 -9.22 -10.57
CA ALA A 517 14.04 -10.21 -9.60
C ALA A 517 12.82 -10.94 -10.17
N PHE A 518 11.87 -10.20 -10.75
CA PHE A 518 10.67 -10.78 -11.35
C PHE A 518 10.97 -11.76 -12.50
N ILE A 519 11.87 -11.39 -13.43
CA ILE A 519 12.31 -12.29 -14.52
C ILE A 519 13.01 -13.54 -13.95
N GLY A 520 13.90 -13.38 -12.98
CA GLY A 520 14.59 -14.50 -12.33
C GLY A 520 13.62 -15.48 -11.66
N LEU A 521 12.57 -14.97 -11.01
CA LEU A 521 11.53 -15.78 -10.37
C LEU A 521 10.65 -16.50 -11.39
N LEU A 522 10.36 -15.88 -12.53
CA LEU A 522 9.64 -16.53 -13.65
C LEU A 522 10.46 -17.69 -14.24
N LEU A 523 11.75 -17.46 -14.48
CA LEU A 523 12.67 -18.51 -14.95
C LEU A 523 12.83 -19.64 -13.92
N GLY A 524 12.95 -19.31 -12.63
CA GLY A 524 12.99 -20.29 -11.55
C GLY A 524 11.69 -21.11 -11.45
N SER A 525 10.53 -20.47 -11.64
CA SER A 525 9.23 -21.14 -11.69
C SER A 525 9.11 -22.06 -12.91
N SER A 526 9.61 -21.62 -14.07
CA SER A 526 9.66 -22.41 -15.30
C SER A 526 10.56 -23.64 -15.14
N LEU A 527 11.78 -23.46 -14.60
CA LEU A 527 12.70 -24.56 -14.29
C LEU A 527 12.10 -25.55 -13.30
N SER A 528 11.38 -25.05 -12.30
CA SER A 528 10.63 -25.90 -11.36
C SER A 528 9.62 -26.77 -12.10
N MET A 529 8.86 -26.23 -13.06
CA MET A 529 7.92 -27.04 -13.85
C MET A 529 8.60 -28.15 -14.65
N TYR A 530 9.74 -27.88 -15.28
CA TYR A 530 10.49 -28.91 -16.01
C TYR A 530 11.10 -29.97 -15.09
N THR A 531 11.63 -29.56 -13.94
CA THR A 531 12.21 -30.50 -12.97
C THR A 531 11.16 -31.39 -12.29
N TRP A 532 9.89 -30.99 -12.28
CA TRP A 532 8.78 -31.85 -11.82
C TRP A 532 8.71 -33.17 -12.63
N ILE A 533 9.13 -33.17 -13.90
CA ILE A 533 9.13 -34.38 -14.74
C ILE A 533 9.96 -35.52 -14.10
N ALA A 534 11.03 -35.19 -13.38
CA ALA A 534 11.94 -36.15 -12.74
C ALA A 534 11.51 -36.57 -11.31
N VAL A 535 10.37 -36.08 -10.82
CA VAL A 535 9.89 -36.34 -9.45
C VAL A 535 9.02 -37.58 -9.43
N HIS A 536 9.58 -38.70 -8.98
CA HIS A 536 8.88 -40.00 -8.93
C HIS A 536 8.69 -40.54 -7.50
N SER A 537 8.88 -39.72 -6.47
CA SER A 537 8.67 -40.14 -5.07
C SER A 537 8.10 -39.02 -4.22
N ILE A 538 7.40 -39.41 -3.15
CA ILE A 538 6.73 -38.47 -2.23
C ILE A 538 7.73 -37.49 -1.58
N PRO A 539 8.89 -37.93 -1.04
CA PRO A 539 9.86 -36.99 -0.46
C PRO A 539 10.39 -35.97 -1.48
N ARG A 540 10.65 -36.41 -2.73
CA ARG A 540 11.08 -35.53 -3.81
C ARG A 540 10.00 -34.50 -4.17
N LEU A 541 8.72 -34.88 -4.08
CA LEU A 541 7.60 -33.97 -4.33
C LEU A 541 7.48 -32.88 -3.27
N TYR A 542 7.72 -33.21 -1.99
CA TYR A 542 7.78 -32.19 -0.93
C TYR A 542 8.92 -31.21 -1.14
N ILE A 543 10.13 -31.70 -1.46
CA ILE A 543 11.28 -30.84 -1.76
C ILE A 543 10.97 -29.92 -2.95
N TRP A 544 10.43 -30.48 -4.03
CA TRP A 544 10.01 -29.71 -5.20
C TRP A 544 8.99 -28.62 -4.84
N THR A 545 8.02 -28.94 -3.99
CA THR A 545 6.98 -28.01 -3.54
C THR A 545 7.58 -26.80 -2.81
N VAL A 546 8.62 -27.00 -2.00
CA VAL A 546 9.33 -25.91 -1.30
C VAL A 546 9.95 -24.94 -2.31
N PHE A 547 10.73 -25.44 -3.26
CA PHE A 547 11.39 -24.60 -4.26
C PHE A 547 10.38 -23.88 -5.15
N TYR A 548 9.40 -24.62 -5.67
CA TYR A 548 8.37 -24.04 -6.52
C TYR A 548 7.58 -22.95 -5.78
N SER A 549 7.25 -23.16 -4.50
CA SER A 549 6.57 -22.18 -3.65
C SER A 549 7.35 -20.86 -3.51
N ILE A 550 8.68 -20.94 -3.33
CA ILE A 550 9.53 -19.75 -3.21
C ILE A 550 9.47 -18.92 -4.49
N PHE A 551 9.69 -19.55 -5.65
CA PHE A 551 9.69 -18.84 -6.93
C PHE A 551 8.30 -18.28 -7.26
N VAL A 552 7.26 -19.11 -7.16
CA VAL A 552 5.91 -18.72 -7.55
C VAL A 552 5.30 -17.68 -6.61
N GLY A 553 5.61 -17.76 -5.31
CA GLY A 553 5.23 -16.74 -4.34
C GLY A 553 5.81 -15.38 -4.69
N GLY A 554 7.08 -15.36 -5.12
CA GLY A 554 7.75 -14.13 -5.53
C GLY A 554 7.20 -13.54 -6.83
N VAL A 555 6.83 -14.39 -7.79
CA VAL A 555 6.12 -13.96 -9.01
C VAL A 555 4.82 -13.25 -8.62
N GLN A 556 4.03 -13.83 -7.71
CA GLN A 556 2.76 -13.24 -7.30
C GLN A 556 2.93 -11.92 -6.53
N SER A 557 3.94 -11.79 -5.66
CA SER A 557 4.15 -10.56 -4.89
C SER A 557 4.74 -9.41 -5.70
N LEU A 558 5.64 -9.70 -6.65
CA LEU A 558 6.33 -8.67 -7.43
C LEU A 558 5.56 -8.22 -8.67
N LEU A 559 4.56 -8.97 -9.15
CA LEU A 559 3.79 -8.58 -10.33
C LEU A 559 3.18 -7.16 -10.24
N PRO A 560 2.48 -6.75 -9.15
CA PRO A 560 1.94 -5.40 -9.07
C PRO A 560 3.04 -4.33 -9.07
N VAL A 561 4.19 -4.64 -8.44
CA VAL A 561 5.37 -3.76 -8.39
C VAL A 561 6.00 -3.61 -9.78
N ALA A 562 6.13 -4.71 -10.52
CA ALA A 562 6.61 -4.73 -11.89
C ALA A 562 5.67 -3.95 -12.82
N THR A 563 4.35 -4.06 -12.60
CA THR A 563 3.35 -3.28 -13.33
C THR A 563 3.53 -1.78 -13.08
N ALA A 564 3.70 -1.39 -11.81
CA ALA A 564 3.96 0.01 -11.44
C ALA A 564 5.23 0.56 -12.09
N ALA A 565 6.26 -0.29 -12.28
CA ALA A 565 7.47 0.13 -12.99
C ALA A 565 7.20 0.55 -14.45
N PHE A 566 6.17 0.04 -15.12
CA PHE A 566 5.80 0.44 -16.49
C PHE A 566 4.73 1.55 -16.53
N CYS A 567 4.43 2.16 -15.38
CA CYS A 567 3.45 3.22 -15.25
C CYS A 567 4.11 4.52 -14.75
N PRO A 568 4.66 5.37 -15.65
CA PRO A 568 5.28 6.63 -15.24
C PRO A 568 4.27 7.62 -14.64
N ASP A 569 3.01 7.59 -15.11
CA ASP A 569 1.92 8.38 -14.54
C ASP A 569 1.18 7.56 -13.48
N LEU A 570 1.41 7.87 -12.20
CA LEU A 570 0.78 7.17 -11.08
C LEU A 570 -0.75 7.37 -11.04
N GLN A 571 -1.30 8.38 -11.72
CA GLN A 571 -2.75 8.62 -11.78
C GLN A 571 -3.49 7.66 -12.71
N LYS A 572 -2.76 6.96 -13.59
CA LYS A 572 -3.29 5.90 -14.46
C LYS A 572 -2.96 4.50 -13.94
N LEU A 573 -2.36 4.43 -12.74
CA LEU A 573 -1.82 3.19 -12.21
C LEU A 573 -2.91 2.15 -11.98
N GLY A 574 -4.08 2.55 -11.45
CA GLY A 574 -5.21 1.65 -11.26
C GLY A 574 -5.69 1.07 -12.58
N SER A 575 -5.88 1.92 -13.59
CA SER A 575 -6.33 1.53 -14.93
C SER A 575 -5.34 0.58 -15.60
N ARG A 576 -4.04 0.86 -15.52
CA ARG A 576 -2.99 -0.01 -16.10
C ARG A 576 -2.82 -1.33 -15.34
N MET A 577 -2.90 -1.31 -14.01
CA MET A 577 -2.98 -2.54 -13.21
C MET A 577 -4.19 -3.38 -13.60
N GLY A 578 -5.34 -2.74 -13.82
CA GLY A 578 -6.56 -3.40 -14.28
C GLY A 578 -6.40 -4.10 -15.64
N ILE A 579 -5.73 -3.46 -16.60
CA ILE A 579 -5.44 -4.06 -17.92
C ILE A 579 -4.56 -5.31 -17.77
N VAL A 580 -3.48 -5.23 -16.99
CA VAL A 580 -2.57 -6.37 -16.74
C VAL A 580 -3.32 -7.51 -16.02
N PHE A 581 -4.11 -7.17 -15.00
CA PHE A 581 -4.91 -8.16 -14.28
C PHE A 581 -5.96 -8.81 -15.17
N ALA A 582 -6.65 -8.09 -16.05
CA ALA A 582 -7.59 -8.72 -16.96
C ALA A 582 -6.92 -9.71 -17.93
N ALA A 583 -5.73 -9.39 -18.45
CA ALA A 583 -4.95 -10.33 -19.26
C ALA A 583 -4.62 -11.60 -18.45
N ILE A 584 -4.19 -11.43 -17.19
CA ILE A 584 -3.96 -12.54 -16.26
C ILE A 584 -5.23 -13.35 -16.01
N GLY A 585 -6.38 -12.70 -15.83
CA GLY A 585 -7.67 -13.36 -15.62
C GLY A 585 -8.04 -14.29 -16.77
N ILE A 586 -7.81 -13.87 -18.02
CA ILE A 586 -8.02 -14.70 -19.21
C ILE A 586 -7.06 -15.90 -19.19
N GLY A 587 -5.76 -15.66 -18.94
CA GLY A 587 -4.75 -16.73 -18.85
C GLY A 587 -5.10 -17.76 -17.77
N ALA A 588 -5.51 -17.31 -16.59
CA ALA A 588 -5.91 -18.15 -15.47
C ALA A 588 -7.15 -19.01 -15.81
N LEU A 589 -8.12 -18.43 -16.52
CA LEU A 589 -9.35 -19.09 -16.91
C LEU A 589 -9.10 -20.24 -17.90
N ILE A 590 -8.26 -20.02 -18.91
CA ILE A 590 -8.04 -21.01 -19.99
C ILE A 590 -6.90 -21.99 -19.70
N GLY A 591 -5.91 -21.60 -18.89
CA GLY A 591 -4.70 -22.41 -18.64
C GLY A 591 -4.99 -23.75 -17.98
N SER A 592 -5.79 -23.74 -16.92
CA SER A 592 -6.10 -24.95 -16.16
C SER A 592 -6.92 -25.99 -16.95
N PRO A 593 -7.94 -25.60 -17.75
CA PRO A 593 -8.59 -26.50 -18.70
C PRO A 593 -7.65 -27.06 -19.77
N ILE A 594 -6.74 -26.26 -20.34
CA ILE A 594 -5.76 -26.74 -21.32
C ILE A 594 -4.88 -27.83 -20.70
N SER A 595 -4.35 -27.60 -19.49
CA SER A 595 -3.59 -28.61 -18.74
C SER A 595 -4.38 -29.89 -18.50
N GLY A 596 -5.66 -29.79 -18.14
CA GLY A 596 -6.54 -30.95 -17.93
C GLY A 596 -6.76 -31.75 -19.21
N MET A 597 -7.00 -31.09 -20.34
CA MET A 597 -7.12 -31.76 -21.64
C MET A 597 -5.82 -32.45 -22.06
N LEU A 598 -4.66 -31.83 -21.82
CA LEU A 598 -3.36 -32.44 -22.11
C LEU A 598 -3.15 -33.73 -21.30
N ILE A 599 -3.54 -33.73 -20.02
CA ILE A 599 -3.49 -34.92 -19.16
C ILE A 599 -4.43 -36.02 -19.69
N SER A 600 -5.68 -35.65 -20.00
CA SER A 600 -6.68 -36.61 -20.47
C SER A 600 -6.32 -37.25 -21.80
N LYS A 601 -5.80 -36.47 -22.77
CA LYS A 601 -5.39 -36.99 -24.09
C LYS A 601 -4.13 -37.84 -24.04
N ASN A 602 -3.25 -37.61 -23.06
CA ASN A 602 -2.02 -38.41 -22.87
C ASN A 602 -2.23 -39.58 -21.88
N GLY A 603 -3.46 -40.13 -21.80
CA GLY A 603 -3.75 -41.31 -20.98
C GLY A 603 -3.50 -41.13 -19.47
N GLY A 604 -3.66 -39.91 -18.95
CA GLY A 604 -3.41 -39.58 -17.55
C GLY A 604 -1.97 -39.14 -17.24
N SER A 605 -1.08 -39.09 -18.24
CA SER A 605 0.28 -38.57 -18.06
C SER A 605 0.29 -37.05 -17.92
N TYR A 606 1.02 -36.55 -16.92
CA TYR A 606 1.15 -35.12 -16.62
C TYR A 606 2.22 -34.42 -17.44
N LEU A 607 3.03 -35.17 -18.20
CA LEU A 607 4.19 -34.65 -18.95
C LEU A 607 3.81 -33.48 -19.88
N GLY A 608 2.74 -33.64 -20.67
CA GLY A 608 2.30 -32.61 -21.60
C GLY A 608 1.90 -31.31 -20.89
N ALA A 609 1.22 -31.42 -19.75
CA ALA A 609 0.80 -30.27 -18.96
C ALA A 609 1.96 -29.60 -18.21
N GLN A 610 2.94 -30.37 -17.72
CA GLN A 610 4.18 -29.87 -17.11
C GLN A 610 5.01 -29.07 -18.12
N VAL A 611 5.23 -29.63 -19.32
CA VAL A 611 5.97 -28.96 -20.41
C VAL A 611 5.24 -27.71 -20.87
N PHE A 612 3.91 -27.77 -21.04
CA PHE A 612 3.09 -26.61 -21.39
C PHE A 612 3.22 -25.49 -20.35
N SER A 613 3.05 -25.79 -19.06
CA SER A 613 3.15 -24.82 -17.97
C SER A 613 4.56 -24.21 -17.87
N GLY A 614 5.60 -25.03 -17.92
CA GLY A 614 7.00 -24.58 -17.93
C GLY A 614 7.32 -23.68 -19.13
N SER A 615 6.82 -24.04 -20.32
CA SER A 615 7.00 -23.24 -21.54
C SER A 615 6.28 -21.90 -21.46
N CYS A 616 5.05 -21.87 -20.95
CA CYS A 616 4.30 -20.62 -20.76
C CYS A 616 5.02 -19.66 -19.80
N LEU A 617 5.56 -20.18 -18.69
CA LEU A 617 6.36 -19.37 -17.75
C LEU A 617 7.65 -18.85 -18.38
N ALA A 618 8.33 -19.66 -19.20
CA ALA A 618 9.54 -19.24 -19.93
C ALA A 618 9.23 -18.15 -20.96
N ILE A 619 8.17 -18.33 -21.77
CA ILE A 619 7.69 -17.34 -22.74
C ILE A 619 7.30 -16.04 -22.01
N GLY A 620 6.63 -16.15 -20.87
CA GLY A 620 6.32 -15.02 -20.00
C GLY A 620 7.58 -14.25 -19.59
N ALA A 621 8.61 -14.97 -19.12
CA ALA A 621 9.90 -14.38 -18.76
C ALA A 621 10.59 -13.68 -19.94
N LEU A 622 10.55 -14.28 -21.14
CA LEU A 622 11.14 -13.71 -22.36
C LEU A 622 10.43 -12.41 -22.77
N PHE A 623 9.11 -12.36 -22.73
CA PHE A 623 8.35 -11.14 -23.00
C PHE A 623 8.59 -10.07 -21.94
N THR A 624 8.66 -10.42 -20.66
CA THR A 624 9.03 -9.48 -19.59
C THR A 624 10.46 -8.96 -19.77
N LEU A 625 11.39 -9.82 -20.21
CA LEU A 625 12.76 -9.41 -20.54
C LEU A 625 12.78 -8.44 -21.73
N ALA A 626 11.98 -8.68 -22.77
CA ALA A 626 11.82 -7.78 -23.89
C ALA A 626 11.23 -6.43 -23.45
N ALA A 627 10.20 -6.43 -22.60
CA ALA A 627 9.62 -5.22 -22.01
C ALA A 627 10.67 -4.39 -21.26
N ARG A 628 11.48 -5.06 -20.42
CA ARG A 628 12.58 -4.45 -19.69
C ARG A 628 13.63 -3.86 -20.63
N GLU A 629 14.03 -4.59 -21.67
CA GLU A 629 15.05 -4.16 -22.63
C GLU A 629 14.59 -2.91 -23.42
N VAL A 630 13.34 -2.89 -23.88
CA VAL A 630 12.74 -1.72 -24.53
C VAL A 630 12.74 -0.52 -23.60
N LYS A 631 12.33 -0.71 -22.34
CA LYS A 631 12.36 0.35 -21.33
C LYS A 631 13.80 0.84 -21.07
N ARG A 632 14.77 -0.06 -20.96
CA ARG A 632 16.19 0.30 -20.78
C ARG A 632 16.72 1.14 -21.95
N ARG A 633 16.40 0.77 -23.19
CA ARG A 633 16.87 1.53 -24.37
C ARG A 633 16.34 2.97 -24.42
N LYS A 634 15.21 3.25 -23.75
CA LYS A 634 14.63 4.60 -23.61
C LYS A 634 15.23 5.43 -22.48
N SER A 635 16.02 4.83 -21.58
CA SER A 635 16.66 5.51 -20.44
C SER A 635 18.16 5.17 -20.44
N PRO A 636 19.07 6.08 -20.85
CA PRO A 636 20.48 5.75 -21.02
C PRO A 636 21.12 5.33 -19.69
N GLY A 637 21.47 4.04 -19.57
CA GLY A 637 22.14 3.46 -18.40
C GLY A 637 22.44 1.96 -18.53
N TYR A 638 23.42 1.48 -17.75
CA TYR A 638 24.02 0.14 -17.81
C TYR A 638 23.01 -1.04 -17.73
N PHE A 639 23.43 -2.20 -18.24
CA PHE A 639 22.67 -3.47 -18.27
C PHE A 639 22.11 -3.91 -16.89
N TRP A 640 22.64 -3.39 -15.78
CA TRP A 640 22.27 -3.71 -14.39
C TRP A 640 21.53 -2.58 -13.65
N MET A 641 21.02 -1.57 -14.35
CA MET A 641 20.23 -0.51 -13.70
C MET A 641 19.04 -1.11 -12.92
N LYS A 642 18.82 -0.58 -11.71
CA LYS A 642 17.65 -0.88 -10.86
C LYS A 642 16.41 -0.23 -11.49
N ILE A 643 15.87 -0.87 -12.54
CA ILE A 643 14.61 -0.48 -13.19
C ILE A 643 13.42 -1.22 -12.56
#